data_AF-A0A560MDK0-F1
#
_entry.id   AF-A0A560MDK0-F1
#
_cell.length_a   1.000
_cell.length_b   1.000
_cell.length_c   1.000
_cell.angle_alpha   90.00
_cell.angle_beta   90.00
_cell.angle_gamma   90.00
#
_symmetry.space_group_name_H-M   'P 1'
#
loop_
_entity.id
_entity.type
_entity.pdbx_description
1 polymer ?
#
loop_
_entity_poly.entity_id
_entity_poly.type
_entity_poly.pdbx_seq_one_letter_code
_entity_poly.pdbx_strand_id
1 'polypeptide(L)'
;MMSRALAFGLALVTASLSASSARPADIRPLPYPFGHMITFSSDVDYQAPWHGNSIHRYLNEELGLPITDSFWISSTTGADDVSALFRSYQGLSTQPSRVDGHSVYGLLLRQWHRGNIDTIHSWSDDMVPQYRHVLPEPQPLSATGIALDLTATGDWMAAFEALGGRGSRGYQQLRMIFDREPPKDLVVEARFADGKAYVFSKEMTSRFRSVGTTPSFDNASVTIVLNEPWPTGPMPARDPPFPALSALQIKASSCAPSCAVKLIAIERDNFSRWSVLAQKPALEALNIRPTVLTSHGGHTYHPDFEGPGEHYRRDFNFGDVRLESIGLAGQAGTHGYYADILRELGFRSVTSIMNGDRNEAWSWHLPVPAVTSIYPGFYALSKTHALFGDAQDSLADTEARLAALQSTAAGFKLEPYVCTVSIYCRASSQGSVAGAEIALDHHLIEKGVHVEHQWYIHFGTVRYDPTFTATPEAPFPAVTMDTFRDLSRDYYNPAGDLPESRRVWVPAGAVWANYRIMRDKIPEHVAVDAATSEINITPFADPVLGQNLPDARAGTRDLHGITIYVPHAEHATVKLDGKQLTTFTRNPADSTGRESITIVDDDTPATVFNRLPPDRAGKLEVANADYSWQTLSDRTAEAPPAYARLVATSREATLKFSPSDLQFFNVTHLSWSYRIRRDDGTAPRGRLAVIWHMGEGATVAVAEGAGSSLPQGADTGRWVPSVARDGQWHTATFAQHDFLWAPGYEKWRAQPLVLGEIRSVEIKLVDAAPGDILEIGAMQGLRPSGNAVDSEHRLLLAGRVLASSGQPQQGVEMTARMEDGTVRTTATDASGYYVFGRIERGAIVAVTARTAAGICAPRRGDAIELRQNEAELDIDLGRCNQLN
;
A
#
# COMPACT_ATOMS: atom_id res chain seq x y z
N MET A 1 -10.09 -76.66 -45.60
CA MET A 1 -11.52 -76.70 -46.01
C MET A 1 -12.36 -76.54 -44.75
N MET A 2 -13.18 -75.48 -44.69
CA MET A 2 -14.40 -75.21 -43.89
C MET A 2 -14.50 -75.78 -42.45
N SER A 3 -14.92 -75.07 -41.40
CA SER A 3 -15.57 -73.76 -41.26
C SER A 3 -15.53 -73.28 -39.79
N ARG A 4 -15.43 -71.95 -39.68
CA ARG A 4 -15.75 -70.98 -38.60
C ARG A 4 -16.43 -71.47 -37.30
N ALA A 5 -15.89 -70.99 -36.17
CA ALA A 5 -16.66 -70.54 -35.01
C ALA A 5 -16.06 -69.20 -34.52
N LEU A 6 -16.89 -68.15 -34.57
CA LEU A 6 -16.63 -66.82 -34.02
C LEU A 6 -16.79 -66.85 -32.49
N ALA A 7 -15.82 -66.30 -31.76
CA ALA A 7 -15.96 -65.97 -30.34
C ALA A 7 -16.34 -64.50 -30.19
N PHE A 8 -17.45 -64.24 -29.51
CA PHE A 8 -17.92 -62.92 -29.08
C PHE A 8 -17.01 -62.37 -27.97
N GLY A 9 -16.33 -61.25 -28.24
CA GLY A 9 -15.65 -60.45 -27.23
C GLY A 9 -16.59 -59.36 -26.73
N LEU A 10 -16.93 -59.41 -25.44
CA LEU A 10 -17.72 -58.41 -24.73
C LEU A 10 -16.83 -57.18 -24.48
N ALA A 11 -17.02 -56.11 -25.26
CA ALA A 11 -16.36 -54.82 -25.01
C ALA A 11 -17.11 -54.08 -23.89
N LEU A 12 -16.44 -53.88 -22.76
CA LEU A 12 -16.86 -52.90 -21.76
C LEU A 12 -16.81 -51.50 -22.41
N VAL A 13 -17.98 -50.90 -22.58
CA VAL A 13 -18.10 -49.47 -22.87
C VAL A 13 -17.86 -48.74 -21.55
N THR A 14 -16.61 -48.30 -21.30
CA THR A 14 -16.38 -47.24 -20.33
C THR A 14 -16.95 -45.96 -20.92
N ALA A 15 -18.05 -45.49 -20.33
CA ALA A 15 -18.57 -44.17 -20.58
C ALA A 15 -17.51 -43.14 -20.19
N SER A 16 -16.72 -42.70 -21.16
CA SER A 16 -15.98 -41.46 -21.10
C SER A 16 -17.02 -40.34 -20.94
N LEU A 17 -17.19 -39.86 -19.72
CA LEU A 17 -17.81 -38.57 -19.47
C LEU A 17 -17.10 -37.56 -20.35
N SER A 18 -17.87 -36.99 -21.27
CA SER A 18 -17.49 -35.87 -22.11
C SER A 18 -16.92 -34.78 -21.20
N ALA A 19 -15.62 -34.53 -21.30
CA ALA A 19 -15.07 -33.25 -20.89
C ALA A 19 -15.78 -32.21 -21.78
N SER A 20 -16.83 -31.57 -21.26
CA SER A 20 -17.37 -30.39 -21.88
C SER A 20 -16.21 -29.42 -22.01
N SER A 21 -15.91 -28.97 -23.22
CA SER A 21 -15.01 -27.84 -23.42
C SER A 21 -15.55 -26.69 -22.57
N ALA A 22 -14.96 -26.48 -21.40
CA ALA A 22 -15.36 -25.42 -20.49
C ALA A 22 -15.17 -24.11 -21.27
N ARG A 23 -16.26 -23.37 -21.46
CA ARG A 23 -16.14 -21.99 -21.94
C ARG A 23 -15.37 -21.22 -20.87
N PRO A 24 -14.44 -20.32 -21.24
CA PRO A 24 -13.84 -19.39 -20.30
C PRO A 24 -14.93 -18.74 -19.45
N ALA A 25 -14.69 -18.57 -18.15
CA ALA A 25 -15.67 -17.92 -17.29
C ALA A 25 -15.94 -16.50 -17.78
N ASP A 26 -17.20 -16.10 -17.70
CA ASP A 26 -17.61 -14.77 -18.07
C ASP A 26 -17.41 -13.82 -16.90
N ILE A 27 -16.51 -12.85 -17.07
CA ILE A 27 -16.03 -11.96 -16.03
C ILE A 27 -16.38 -10.52 -16.42
N ARG A 28 -16.96 -9.78 -15.48
CA ARG A 28 -17.31 -8.37 -15.69
C ARG A 28 -16.03 -7.51 -15.79
N PRO A 29 -15.97 -6.50 -16.68
CA PRO A 29 -14.76 -5.69 -16.87
C PRO A 29 -14.31 -4.89 -15.64
N LEU A 30 -15.25 -4.52 -14.77
CA LEU A 30 -15.06 -3.80 -13.52
C LEU A 30 -15.86 -4.49 -12.39
N PRO A 31 -15.57 -4.23 -11.11
CA PRO A 31 -16.35 -4.74 -10.00
C PRO A 31 -17.79 -4.19 -9.99
N TYR A 32 -18.78 -5.03 -9.69
CA TYR A 32 -20.17 -4.56 -9.53
C TYR A 32 -20.27 -3.50 -8.41
N PRO A 33 -21.09 -2.43 -8.54
CA PRO A 33 -21.94 -2.03 -9.66
C PRO A 33 -21.29 -0.99 -10.58
N PHE A 34 -19.97 -0.93 -10.65
CA PHE A 34 -19.27 0.23 -11.24
C PHE A 34 -19.15 0.13 -12.75
N GLY A 35 -19.61 1.14 -13.47
CA GLY A 35 -19.44 1.26 -14.92
C GLY A 35 -18.13 1.93 -15.32
N HIS A 36 -17.49 2.65 -14.40
CA HIS A 36 -16.24 3.41 -14.64
C HIS A 36 -15.24 3.21 -13.51
N MET A 37 -13.99 3.64 -13.71
CA MET A 37 -12.94 3.59 -12.69
C MET A 37 -12.13 4.88 -12.72
N ILE A 38 -11.96 5.50 -11.56
CA ILE A 38 -11.08 6.66 -11.35
C ILE A 38 -10.24 6.36 -10.11
N THR A 39 -8.91 6.39 -10.26
CA THR A 39 -7.95 6.25 -9.16
C THR A 39 -6.75 7.17 -9.37
N PHE A 40 -5.91 7.26 -8.34
CA PHE A 40 -4.69 8.06 -8.35
C PHE A 40 -3.48 7.20 -7.99
N SER A 41 -2.38 7.45 -8.69
CA SER A 41 -1.05 7.07 -8.26
C SER A 41 -0.34 8.35 -7.87
N SER A 42 -0.17 8.56 -6.56
CA SER A 42 0.46 9.77 -6.06
C SER A 42 1.99 9.67 -6.11
N ASP A 43 2.58 10.79 -6.48
CA ASP A 43 3.97 11.15 -6.29
C ASP A 43 4.06 12.05 -5.04
N VAL A 44 4.87 11.62 -4.07
CA VAL A 44 5.00 12.30 -2.77
C VAL A 44 5.84 13.58 -2.83
N ASP A 45 6.27 13.98 -4.02
CA ASP A 45 7.05 15.18 -4.27
C ASP A 45 6.48 16.42 -3.57
N TYR A 46 7.37 17.12 -2.87
CA TYR A 46 7.05 18.32 -2.09
C TYR A 46 5.98 18.16 -1.01
N GLN A 47 5.58 16.93 -0.69
CA GLN A 47 4.57 16.65 0.32
C GLN A 47 5.20 16.46 1.70
N ALA A 48 4.97 17.44 2.57
CA ALA A 48 5.35 17.33 3.97
C ALA A 48 4.51 16.26 4.70
N PRO A 49 5.07 15.58 5.72
CA PRO A 49 4.35 14.50 6.43
C PRO A 49 2.99 14.91 7.02
N TRP A 50 2.89 16.14 7.57
CA TRP A 50 1.63 16.66 8.08
C TRP A 50 0.58 16.89 6.99
N HIS A 51 1.02 17.29 5.79
CA HIS A 51 0.13 17.56 4.66
C HIS A 51 -0.42 16.25 4.11
N GLY A 52 0.42 15.23 3.93
CA GLY A 52 -0.03 13.87 3.57
C GLY A 52 -1.04 13.29 4.57
N ASN A 53 -0.78 13.41 5.87
CA ASN A 53 -1.77 13.00 6.89
C ASN A 53 -3.11 13.73 6.75
N SER A 54 -3.08 15.02 6.43
CA SER A 54 -4.29 15.84 6.27
C SER A 54 -5.06 15.47 5.00
N ILE A 55 -4.35 15.16 3.90
CA ILE A 55 -4.92 14.62 2.67
C ILE A 55 -5.67 13.31 2.97
N HIS A 56 -5.03 12.37 3.66
CA HIS A 56 -5.65 11.07 3.95
C HIS A 56 -6.81 11.14 4.94
N ARG A 57 -6.71 12.01 5.95
CA ARG A 57 -7.87 12.30 6.80
C ARG A 57 -9.06 12.75 5.96
N TYR A 58 -8.84 13.64 4.99
CA TYR A 58 -9.92 14.11 4.11
C TYR A 58 -10.43 12.99 3.18
N LEU A 59 -9.55 12.37 2.40
CA LEU A 59 -9.95 11.40 1.37
C LEU A 59 -10.45 10.07 1.98
N ASN A 60 -9.68 9.48 2.89
CA ASN A 60 -9.91 8.13 3.38
C ASN A 60 -10.85 8.08 4.59
N GLU A 61 -10.73 9.04 5.52
CA GLU A 61 -11.52 9.04 6.76
C GLU A 61 -12.82 9.85 6.61
N GLU A 62 -12.77 11.08 6.06
CA GLU A 62 -13.97 11.92 5.89
C GLU A 62 -14.83 11.47 4.69
N LEU A 63 -14.22 11.16 3.53
CA LEU A 63 -14.95 10.79 2.32
C LEU A 63 -15.08 9.28 2.06
N GLY A 64 -14.33 8.45 2.78
CA GLY A 64 -14.30 6.99 2.58
C GLY A 64 -13.65 6.52 1.27
N LEU A 65 -13.02 7.41 0.50
CA LEU A 65 -12.37 7.06 -0.74
C LEU A 65 -11.03 6.36 -0.45
N PRO A 66 -10.82 5.10 -0.89
CA PRO A 66 -9.57 4.37 -0.63
C PRO A 66 -8.46 4.80 -1.60
N ILE A 67 -8.26 6.11 -1.74
CA ILE A 67 -7.19 6.70 -2.54
C ILE A 67 -5.91 6.63 -1.71
N THR A 68 -4.85 6.14 -2.33
CA THR A 68 -3.56 5.95 -1.67
C THR A 68 -2.50 6.90 -2.16
N ASP A 69 -1.45 7.00 -1.36
CA ASP A 69 -0.29 7.83 -1.62
C ASP A 69 1.00 6.98 -1.66
N SER A 70 2.12 7.66 -1.82
CA SER A 70 3.45 7.09 -1.81
C SER A 70 4.37 7.78 -0.79
N PHE A 71 5.58 7.26 -0.62
CA PHE A 71 6.64 7.88 0.17
C PHE A 71 8.02 7.50 -0.40
N TRP A 72 9.06 8.24 -0.01
CA TRP A 72 10.44 7.87 -0.32
C TRP A 72 10.97 6.88 0.72
N ILE A 73 11.72 5.86 0.31
CA ILE A 73 12.44 5.06 1.34
C ILE A 73 13.43 5.93 2.08
N SER A 74 14.31 6.64 1.37
CA SER A 74 15.34 7.48 1.97
C SER A 74 15.25 8.93 1.50
N SER A 75 15.53 9.86 2.39
CA SER A 75 15.87 11.23 1.97
C SER A 75 17.36 11.32 1.65
N THR A 76 17.73 12.01 0.58
CA THR A 76 19.12 12.35 0.25
C THR A 76 19.48 13.77 0.70
N THR A 77 18.47 14.62 0.90
CA THR A 77 18.64 15.98 1.44
C THR A 77 18.58 16.02 2.97
N GLY A 78 17.87 15.06 3.59
CA GLY A 78 17.60 15.05 5.03
C GLY A 78 16.70 16.20 5.49
N ALA A 79 16.00 16.86 4.56
CA ALA A 79 15.13 18.00 4.84
C ALA A 79 13.89 17.59 5.67
N ASP A 80 13.45 18.50 6.54
CA ASP A 80 12.37 18.25 7.51
C ASP A 80 10.97 18.16 6.87
N ASP A 81 10.84 18.50 5.58
CA ASP A 81 9.59 18.47 4.82
C ASP A 81 9.50 17.29 3.83
N VAL A 82 10.45 16.35 3.87
CA VAL A 82 10.42 15.16 3.02
C VAL A 82 9.73 14.00 3.73
N SER A 83 8.71 13.44 3.09
CA SER A 83 8.06 12.20 3.52
C SER A 83 8.93 10.99 3.18
N ALA A 84 10.01 10.80 3.97
CA ALA A 84 10.93 9.68 3.84
C ALA A 84 11.02 8.84 5.11
N LEU A 85 10.99 7.50 4.95
CA LEU A 85 11.05 6.58 6.09
C LEU A 85 12.42 6.63 6.79
N PHE A 86 13.49 6.76 6.02
CA PHE A 86 14.84 6.96 6.49
C PHE A 86 15.27 8.41 6.23
N ARG A 87 15.91 9.02 7.22
CA ARG A 87 16.48 10.36 7.06
C ARG A 87 17.72 10.34 6.14
N SER A 88 18.37 9.20 6.07
CA SER A 88 19.62 8.98 5.35
C SER A 88 19.87 7.47 5.12
N TYR A 89 21.08 7.10 4.71
CA TYR A 89 21.50 5.71 4.48
C TYR A 89 21.25 4.79 5.68
N GLN A 90 21.38 5.32 6.90
CA GLN A 90 21.15 4.56 8.14
C GLN A 90 20.27 5.37 9.11
N GLY A 91 19.24 4.71 9.63
CA GLY A 91 18.39 5.27 10.67
C GLY A 91 17.04 5.76 10.16
N LEU A 92 16.01 5.32 10.85
CA LEU A 92 14.64 5.77 10.63
C LEU A 92 14.53 7.27 10.91
N SER A 93 13.67 7.96 10.18
CA SER A 93 13.50 9.41 10.34
C SER A 93 12.77 9.73 11.64
N THR A 94 13.56 10.10 12.67
CA THR A 94 13.06 10.53 13.98
C THR A 94 12.67 12.00 14.05
N GLN A 95 12.78 12.73 12.93
CA GLN A 95 12.35 14.13 12.83
C GLN A 95 10.86 14.26 13.18
N PRO A 96 10.41 15.40 13.76
CA PRO A 96 8.99 15.61 14.05
C PRO A 96 8.16 15.66 12.76
N SER A 97 7.11 14.85 12.66
CA SER A 97 6.17 14.89 11.54
C SER A 97 5.21 16.09 11.59
N ARG A 98 5.13 16.74 12.76
CA ARG A 98 4.15 17.79 13.12
C ARG A 98 2.70 17.29 13.20
N VAL A 99 2.52 15.98 13.39
CA VAL A 99 1.21 15.35 13.65
C VAL A 99 1.30 14.59 14.96
N ASP A 100 0.49 14.97 15.97
CA ASP A 100 0.30 14.24 17.24
C ASP A 100 1.59 13.75 17.94
N GLY A 101 2.65 14.56 17.82
CA GLY A 101 3.98 14.27 18.37
C GLY A 101 4.67 13.05 17.75
N HIS A 102 4.23 12.58 16.59
CA HIS A 102 4.87 11.50 15.86
C HIS A 102 6.19 11.96 15.23
N SER A 103 7.14 11.02 15.13
CA SER A 103 8.23 11.14 14.18
C SER A 103 7.73 10.89 12.75
N VAL A 104 8.49 11.32 11.74
CA VAL A 104 8.18 11.04 10.32
C VAL A 104 8.06 9.53 10.08
N TYR A 105 9.05 8.73 10.51
CA TYR A 105 8.99 7.26 10.39
C TYR A 105 7.72 6.70 11.04
N GLY A 106 7.41 7.12 12.27
CA GLY A 106 6.29 6.57 13.01
C GLY A 106 4.94 6.93 12.37
N LEU A 107 4.82 8.14 11.81
CA LEU A 107 3.64 8.54 11.05
C LEU A 107 3.51 7.72 9.77
N LEU A 108 4.57 7.62 8.95
CA LEU A 108 4.55 6.88 7.69
C LEU A 108 4.25 5.39 7.91
N LEU A 109 4.80 4.78 8.97
CA LEU A 109 4.50 3.40 9.34
C LEU A 109 3.00 3.20 9.61
N ARG A 110 2.36 4.14 10.31
CA ARG A 110 0.92 4.08 10.57
C ARG A 110 0.13 4.28 9.30
N GLN A 111 0.46 5.29 8.50
CA GLN A 111 -0.23 5.55 7.22
C GLN A 111 -0.14 4.35 6.27
N TRP A 112 1.02 3.70 6.20
CA TRP A 112 1.21 2.43 5.50
C TRP A 112 0.26 1.33 6.02
N HIS A 113 0.28 1.07 7.33
CA HIS A 113 -0.52 -0.02 7.91
C HIS A 113 -2.01 0.32 8.05
N ARG A 114 -2.42 1.58 7.93
CA ARG A 114 -3.80 2.04 7.69
C ARG A 114 -4.26 1.85 6.24
N GLY A 115 -3.32 1.62 5.32
CA GLY A 115 -3.59 1.42 3.90
C GLY A 115 -3.80 2.73 3.15
N ASN A 116 -3.39 3.84 3.74
CA ASN A 116 -3.37 5.16 3.11
C ASN A 116 -2.18 5.29 2.15
N ILE A 117 -1.15 4.46 2.33
CA ILE A 117 0.03 4.40 1.47
C ILE A 117 0.19 2.96 0.98
N ASP A 118 0.39 2.76 -0.33
CA ASP A 118 0.57 1.43 -0.95
C ASP A 118 1.67 1.38 -2.02
N THR A 119 2.29 2.53 -2.27
CA THR A 119 3.26 2.72 -3.35
C THR A 119 4.57 3.25 -2.79
N ILE A 120 5.69 2.78 -3.32
CA ILE A 120 6.99 3.43 -3.09
C ILE A 120 7.27 4.35 -4.26
N HIS A 121 7.57 5.61 -3.94
CA HIS A 121 7.72 6.62 -4.97
C HIS A 121 9.04 6.50 -5.75
N SER A 122 10.13 6.25 -5.02
CA SER A 122 11.40 5.69 -5.47
C SER A 122 12.19 5.30 -4.21
N TRP A 123 13.37 4.71 -4.36
CA TRP A 123 14.17 4.33 -3.21
C TRP A 123 14.78 5.54 -2.47
N SER A 124 15.10 6.62 -3.17
CA SER A 124 15.64 7.82 -2.53
C SER A 124 15.22 9.09 -3.25
N ASP A 125 14.95 10.18 -2.52
CA ASP A 125 14.70 11.48 -3.16
C ASP A 125 15.89 11.82 -4.08
N ASP A 126 15.67 12.11 -5.35
CA ASP A 126 16.76 12.22 -6.33
C ASP A 126 17.14 13.68 -6.61
N MET A 127 17.04 14.49 -5.55
CA MET A 127 17.23 15.94 -5.54
C MET A 127 18.71 16.36 -5.53
N VAL A 128 19.64 15.43 -5.28
CA VAL A 128 21.08 15.71 -5.27
C VAL A 128 21.71 15.19 -6.56
N PRO A 129 22.30 16.06 -7.42
CA PRO A 129 22.93 15.63 -8.67
C PRO A 129 24.14 14.73 -8.46
N GLN A 130 24.41 13.90 -9.46
CA GLN A 130 25.57 13.02 -9.53
C GLN A 130 26.70 13.75 -10.25
N TYR A 131 27.89 13.73 -9.70
CA TYR A 131 29.06 14.28 -10.38
C TYR A 131 30.10 13.20 -10.60
N ARG A 132 30.50 13.03 -11.85
CA ARG A 132 31.58 12.14 -12.26
C ARG A 132 32.75 12.94 -12.77
N HIS A 133 33.89 12.82 -12.11
CA HIS A 133 35.15 13.38 -12.58
C HIS A 133 35.98 12.29 -13.26
N VAL A 134 36.12 12.39 -14.58
CA VAL A 134 36.95 11.48 -15.37
C VAL A 134 38.38 12.01 -15.34
N LEU A 135 39.34 11.17 -14.95
CA LEU A 135 40.74 11.58 -14.86
C LEU A 135 41.31 11.70 -16.28
N PRO A 136 41.88 12.86 -16.66
CA PRO A 136 42.49 13.04 -17.98
C PRO A 136 43.58 11.99 -18.27
N GLU A 137 44.33 11.61 -17.22
CA GLU A 137 45.31 10.53 -17.26
C GLU A 137 45.00 9.50 -16.16
N PRO A 138 44.68 8.24 -16.54
CA PRO A 138 44.48 7.15 -15.59
C PRO A 138 45.68 6.95 -14.66
N GLN A 139 45.43 6.96 -13.34
CA GLN A 139 46.46 6.94 -12.31
C GLN A 139 46.73 5.49 -11.85
N PRO A 140 47.93 4.92 -12.04
CA PRO A 140 48.23 3.56 -11.61
C PRO A 140 48.28 3.45 -10.09
N LEU A 141 47.68 2.40 -9.54
CA LEU A 141 47.74 2.12 -8.10
C LEU A 141 49.16 1.69 -7.69
N SER A 142 49.57 2.07 -6.49
CA SER A 142 50.88 1.74 -5.91
C SER A 142 50.80 1.48 -4.41
N ALA A 143 51.87 0.90 -3.84
CA ALA A 143 52.01 0.71 -2.40
C ALA A 143 52.13 2.04 -1.64
N THR A 144 52.73 3.07 -2.25
CA THR A 144 52.79 4.44 -1.69
C THR A 144 51.48 5.21 -1.86
N GLY A 145 50.64 4.75 -2.78
CA GLY A 145 49.33 5.29 -3.10
C GLY A 145 49.34 6.43 -4.12
N ILE A 146 48.16 6.75 -4.61
CA ILE A 146 47.87 7.94 -5.43
C ILE A 146 47.22 9.00 -4.54
N ALA A 147 47.62 10.25 -4.74
CA ALA A 147 47.04 11.41 -4.05
C ALA A 147 46.19 12.20 -5.05
N LEU A 148 44.91 12.36 -4.75
CA LEU A 148 44.01 13.22 -5.51
C LEU A 148 43.76 14.48 -4.70
N ASP A 149 44.18 15.63 -5.21
CA ASP A 149 43.80 16.93 -4.69
C ASP A 149 42.44 17.31 -5.25
N LEU A 150 41.45 17.43 -4.35
CA LEU A 150 40.08 17.75 -4.69
C LEU A 150 39.74 19.21 -4.37
N THR A 151 40.71 20.00 -3.91
CA THR A 151 40.57 21.45 -3.75
C THR A 151 40.76 22.17 -5.08
N ALA A 152 41.59 21.62 -5.98
CA ALA A 152 41.88 22.16 -7.31
C ALA A 152 40.75 21.91 -8.33
N THR A 153 39.85 20.95 -8.09
CA THR A 153 38.66 20.65 -8.92
C THR A 153 37.49 21.61 -8.62
N GLY A 154 37.79 22.80 -8.09
CA GLY A 154 37.06 23.60 -7.10
C GLY A 154 35.65 24.11 -7.38
N ASP A 155 35.01 23.78 -8.50
CA ASP A 155 33.65 24.29 -8.79
C ASP A 155 32.56 23.24 -8.54
N TRP A 156 32.77 21.97 -8.90
CA TRP A 156 31.71 20.95 -8.79
C TRP A 156 31.53 20.43 -7.37
N MET A 157 32.62 20.30 -6.61
CA MET A 157 32.50 19.91 -5.20
C MET A 157 31.87 21.03 -4.39
N ALA A 158 32.19 22.28 -4.68
CA ALA A 158 31.50 23.41 -4.09
C ALA A 158 30.01 23.45 -4.50
N ALA A 159 29.68 23.15 -5.76
CA ALA A 159 28.30 23.08 -6.26
C ALA A 159 27.48 21.97 -5.60
N PHE A 160 28.03 20.75 -5.47
CA PHE A 160 27.38 19.64 -4.75
C PHE A 160 27.12 20.03 -3.28
N GLU A 161 28.09 20.68 -2.64
CA GLU A 161 27.97 21.17 -1.25
C GLU A 161 27.04 22.39 -1.11
N ALA A 162 26.79 23.15 -2.18
CA ALA A 162 25.91 24.32 -2.20
C ALA A 162 24.46 23.97 -2.51
N LEU A 163 24.22 23.02 -3.43
CA LEU A 163 22.89 22.54 -3.80
C LEU A 163 22.23 21.73 -2.67
N GLY A 164 23.04 21.02 -1.88
CA GLY A 164 22.57 20.36 -0.66
C GLY A 164 22.22 21.32 0.48
N GLY A 165 22.42 22.64 0.38
CA GLY A 165 22.16 23.61 1.45
C GLY A 165 23.06 23.46 2.70
N ARG A 166 23.28 24.55 3.46
CA ARG A 166 24.16 24.51 4.65
C ARG A 166 23.66 23.60 5.80
N GLY A 167 22.40 23.16 5.76
CA GLY A 167 21.77 22.31 6.79
C GLY A 167 21.39 20.90 6.34
N SER A 168 21.60 20.56 5.07
CA SER A 168 21.00 19.39 4.39
C SER A 168 22.06 18.50 3.72
N ARG A 169 23.24 18.44 4.36
CA ARG A 169 24.29 17.46 4.02
C ARG A 169 23.83 16.07 4.48
N GLY A 170 23.08 15.38 3.63
CA GLY A 170 22.81 13.94 3.78
C GLY A 170 24.09 13.10 3.76
N TYR A 171 23.92 11.78 3.79
CA TYR A 171 25.00 10.83 3.52
C TYR A 171 25.45 10.96 2.07
N GLN A 172 26.71 10.62 1.79
CA GLN A 172 27.26 10.77 0.43
C GLN A 172 28.04 9.52 0.08
N GLN A 173 27.86 9.01 -1.12
CA GLN A 173 28.64 7.90 -1.64
C GLN A 173 29.72 8.44 -2.56
N LEU A 174 30.95 7.97 -2.36
CA LEU A 174 32.07 8.27 -3.24
C LEU A 174 32.53 6.96 -3.88
N ARG A 175 32.47 6.91 -5.21
CA ARG A 175 32.79 5.73 -6.00
C ARG A 175 34.06 5.97 -6.79
N MET A 176 35.04 5.08 -6.59
CA MET A 176 36.29 5.06 -7.34
C MET A 176 36.15 4.04 -8.45
N ILE A 177 36.41 4.45 -9.69
CA ILE A 177 36.24 3.61 -10.88
C ILE A 177 37.64 3.25 -11.42
N PHE A 178 37.84 1.96 -11.67
CA PHE A 178 39.10 1.35 -12.09
C PHE A 178 38.95 0.65 -13.44
N ASP A 179 40.01 0.64 -14.24
CA ASP A 179 40.05 -0.04 -15.55
C ASP A 179 39.92 -1.58 -15.46
N ARG A 180 40.13 -2.13 -14.25
CA ARG A 180 40.00 -3.56 -13.93
C ARG A 180 39.84 -3.73 -12.42
N GLU A 181 39.60 -4.97 -11.98
CA GLU A 181 39.41 -5.27 -10.56
C GLU A 181 40.60 -4.81 -9.69
N PRO A 182 40.38 -3.95 -8.68
CA PRO A 182 41.46 -3.48 -7.80
C PRO A 182 41.93 -4.56 -6.83
N PRO A 183 43.14 -4.48 -6.25
CA PRO A 183 43.64 -5.45 -5.28
C PRO A 183 42.81 -5.49 -4.01
N LYS A 184 42.68 -6.66 -3.36
CA LYS A 184 41.84 -6.86 -2.15
C LYS A 184 42.32 -6.08 -0.92
N ASP A 185 43.55 -5.58 -0.92
CA ASP A 185 44.17 -4.82 0.16
C ASP A 185 44.11 -3.30 -0.05
N LEU A 186 43.23 -2.82 -0.95
CA LEU A 186 42.97 -1.41 -1.20
C LEU A 186 42.58 -0.68 0.11
N VAL A 187 43.25 0.40 0.43
CA VAL A 187 42.94 1.29 1.55
C VAL A 187 42.74 2.70 0.99
N VAL A 188 41.71 3.38 1.48
CA VAL A 188 41.38 4.74 1.06
C VAL A 188 41.41 5.65 2.27
N GLU A 189 42.09 6.78 2.18
CA GLU A 189 42.09 7.81 3.20
C GLU A 189 41.46 9.07 2.63
N ALA A 190 40.33 9.47 3.20
CA ALA A 190 39.63 10.70 2.86
C ALA A 190 40.05 11.83 3.80
N ARG A 191 40.46 12.97 3.24
CA ARG A 191 40.85 14.17 3.99
C ARG A 191 39.82 15.26 3.79
N PHE A 192 39.58 16.04 4.83
CA PHE A 192 38.52 17.06 4.83
C PHE A 192 39.09 18.47 5.06
N ALA A 193 38.29 19.47 4.69
CA ALA A 193 38.63 20.89 4.82
C ALA A 193 38.88 21.33 6.28
N ASP A 194 38.39 20.57 7.28
CA ASP A 194 38.67 20.80 8.69
C ASP A 194 40.01 20.18 9.17
N GLY A 195 40.81 19.63 8.24
CA GLY A 195 42.12 19.04 8.50
C GLY A 195 42.08 17.61 9.04
N LYS A 196 40.90 17.03 9.26
CA LYS A 196 40.78 15.64 9.73
C LYS A 196 40.84 14.66 8.56
N ALA A 197 41.25 13.42 8.84
CA ALA A 197 41.33 12.34 7.88
C ALA A 197 40.61 11.07 8.40
N TYR A 198 40.03 10.29 7.49
CA TYR A 198 39.41 9.00 7.78
C TYR A 198 39.96 7.92 6.87
N VAL A 199 40.38 6.79 7.46
CA VAL A 199 40.94 5.65 6.75
C VAL A 199 39.89 4.55 6.63
N PHE A 200 39.47 4.29 5.40
CA PHE A 200 38.66 3.13 5.01
C PHE A 200 39.60 1.95 4.79
N SER A 201 39.53 0.97 5.70
CA SER A 201 40.40 -0.20 5.68
C SER A 201 40.10 -1.13 4.50
N LYS A 202 41.00 -2.07 4.24
CA LYS A 202 40.80 -3.12 3.22
C LYS A 202 39.54 -3.94 3.45
N GLU A 203 39.18 -4.19 4.72
CA GLU A 203 37.95 -4.89 5.07
C GLU A 203 36.73 -4.08 4.60
N MET A 204 36.73 -2.74 4.77
CA MET A 204 35.64 -1.88 4.32
C MET A 204 35.59 -1.80 2.79
N THR A 205 36.71 -1.51 2.14
CA THR A 205 36.77 -1.38 0.67
C THR A 205 36.54 -2.70 -0.05
N SER A 206 36.77 -3.85 0.59
CA SER A 206 36.46 -5.16 0.02
C SER A 206 34.97 -5.47 -0.02
N ARG A 207 34.18 -4.93 0.92
CA ARG A 207 32.74 -5.16 0.99
C ARG A 207 31.99 -4.45 -0.12
N PHE A 208 32.43 -3.25 -0.51
CA PHE A 208 31.69 -2.38 -1.44
C PHE A 208 32.26 -2.38 -2.87
N ARG A 209 32.71 -3.56 -3.33
CA ARG A 209 33.23 -3.74 -4.69
C ARG A 209 32.12 -4.13 -5.63
N SER A 210 32.09 -3.51 -6.79
CA SER A 210 31.25 -3.93 -7.91
C SER A 210 32.15 -4.26 -9.10
N VAL A 211 31.94 -5.42 -9.71
CA VAL A 211 32.60 -5.85 -10.94
C VAL A 211 31.49 -6.05 -11.97
N GLY A 212 31.35 -5.11 -12.90
CA GLY A 212 30.33 -5.15 -13.95
C GLY A 212 30.87 -5.71 -15.26
N THR A 213 29.97 -6.26 -16.09
CA THR A 213 30.22 -6.71 -17.47
C THR A 213 29.20 -6.10 -18.44
N THR A 214 28.71 -4.88 -18.18
CA THR A 214 27.70 -4.20 -19.00
C THR A 214 28.32 -3.20 -19.98
N PRO A 215 27.66 -2.92 -21.14
CA PRO A 215 28.23 -2.11 -22.23
C PRO A 215 28.64 -0.67 -21.86
N SER A 216 28.10 -0.10 -20.77
CA SER A 216 28.40 1.25 -20.28
C SER A 216 29.51 1.28 -19.22
N PHE A 217 29.86 0.15 -18.60
CA PHE A 217 30.85 0.07 -17.52
C PHE A 217 31.57 -1.29 -17.53
N ASP A 218 32.58 -1.46 -18.39
CA ASP A 218 33.58 -2.56 -18.32
C ASP A 218 34.54 -2.43 -17.11
N ASN A 219 34.21 -1.56 -16.15
CA ASN A 219 35.11 -1.06 -15.13
C ASN A 219 34.71 -1.59 -13.75
N ALA A 220 35.72 -1.94 -12.94
CA ALA A 220 35.48 -2.29 -11.54
C ALA A 220 35.34 -1.01 -10.71
N SER A 221 34.53 -1.02 -9.66
CA SER A 221 34.41 0.12 -8.75
C SER A 221 34.48 -0.28 -7.29
N VAL A 222 34.94 0.66 -6.46
CA VAL A 222 34.86 0.60 -5.00
C VAL A 222 34.08 1.81 -4.51
N THR A 223 33.02 1.58 -3.76
CA THR A 223 32.22 2.66 -3.15
C THR A 223 32.59 2.81 -1.67
N ILE A 224 32.71 4.05 -1.19
CA ILE A 224 32.78 4.37 0.24
C ILE A 224 31.65 5.32 0.60
N VAL A 225 31.09 5.16 1.80
CA VAL A 225 30.04 6.04 2.32
C VAL A 225 30.67 7.05 3.26
N LEU A 226 30.46 8.33 2.98
CA LEU A 226 30.86 9.47 3.76
C LEU A 226 29.69 9.92 4.63
N ASN A 227 29.99 10.46 5.82
CA ASN A 227 29.03 11.14 6.70
C ASN A 227 27.96 10.27 7.41
N GLU A 228 28.21 8.98 7.64
CA GLU A 228 27.28 8.09 8.39
C GLU A 228 28.02 7.20 9.41
N PRO A 229 27.40 6.87 10.57
CA PRO A 229 27.91 5.84 11.46
C PRO A 229 27.93 4.52 10.70
N TRP A 230 29.08 3.85 10.64
CA TRP A 230 29.22 2.63 9.85
C TRP A 230 28.82 1.41 10.69
N PRO A 231 28.10 0.41 10.14
CA PRO A 231 27.46 -0.64 10.95
C PRO A 231 28.45 -1.63 11.58
N THR A 232 29.76 -1.47 11.40
CA THR A 232 30.80 -2.22 12.14
C THR A 232 32.02 -1.38 12.59
N GLY A 233 31.90 -0.06 12.80
CA GLY A 233 32.98 0.73 13.42
C GLY A 233 32.74 2.26 13.41
N PRO A 234 33.28 3.02 14.39
CA PRO A 234 32.90 4.40 14.61
C PRO A 234 33.65 5.32 13.64
N MET A 235 32.96 5.79 12.59
CA MET A 235 33.16 7.20 12.28
C MET A 235 32.55 7.96 13.48
N PRO A 236 33.29 8.83 14.18
CA PRO A 236 32.68 9.68 15.20
C PRO A 236 31.51 10.41 14.56
N ALA A 237 30.32 10.31 15.17
CA ALA A 237 29.20 11.16 14.80
C ALA A 237 29.72 12.61 14.77
N ARG A 238 29.68 13.25 13.61
CA ARG A 238 29.98 14.66 13.48
C ARG A 238 28.66 15.40 13.39
N ASP A 239 28.54 16.48 14.15
CA ASP A 239 27.43 17.39 13.98
C ASP A 239 27.47 17.95 12.54
N PRO A 240 26.39 17.83 11.77
CA PRO A 240 26.27 18.51 10.49
C PRO A 240 26.51 20.01 10.66
N PRO A 241 27.11 20.69 9.67
CA PRO A 241 27.40 20.19 8.33
C PRO A 241 28.80 19.56 8.20
N PHE A 242 28.88 18.38 7.57
CA PHE A 242 30.14 17.64 7.37
C PHE A 242 31.13 18.42 6.49
N PRO A 243 32.40 18.64 6.89
CA PRO A 243 33.33 19.46 6.13
C PRO A 243 33.54 18.90 4.72
N ALA A 244 33.79 19.79 3.75
CA ALA A 244 34.03 19.40 2.37
C ALA A 244 35.23 18.43 2.29
N LEU A 245 35.10 17.38 1.46
CA LEU A 245 36.22 16.52 1.11
C LEU A 245 37.28 17.37 0.37
N SER A 246 38.56 17.23 0.72
CA SER A 246 39.65 18.04 0.17
C SER A 246 40.71 17.21 -0.54
N ALA A 247 40.90 15.95 -0.14
CA ALA A 247 41.80 15.04 -0.84
C ALA A 247 41.46 13.57 -0.59
N LEU A 248 41.95 12.70 -1.47
CA LEU A 248 41.92 11.24 -1.31
C LEU A 248 43.33 10.68 -1.46
N GLN A 249 43.72 9.80 -0.53
CA GLN A 249 44.88 8.93 -0.71
C GLN A 249 44.40 7.49 -0.91
N ILE A 250 44.71 6.89 -2.06
CA ILE A 250 44.27 5.54 -2.41
C ILE A 250 45.51 4.67 -2.55
N LYS A 251 45.66 3.63 -1.72
CA LYS A 251 46.86 2.78 -1.67
C LYS A 251 46.50 1.30 -1.67
N ALA A 252 47.36 0.48 -2.28
CA ALA A 252 47.24 -0.97 -2.22
C ALA A 252 48.63 -1.57 -1.97
N SER A 253 48.85 -2.13 -0.78
CA SER A 253 50.17 -2.63 -0.37
C SER A 253 50.75 -3.69 -1.30
N SER A 254 49.91 -4.46 -1.98
CA SER A 254 50.30 -5.51 -2.92
C SER A 254 50.77 -4.97 -4.27
N CYS A 255 50.60 -3.68 -4.57
CA CYS A 255 50.90 -3.12 -5.89
C CYS A 255 52.37 -2.77 -6.15
N ALA A 256 53.33 -3.09 -5.26
CA ALA A 256 54.74 -2.72 -5.41
C ALA A 256 54.87 -1.22 -5.83
N PRO A 257 55.90 -0.68 -6.54
CA PRO A 257 55.88 0.76 -6.88
C PRO A 257 54.77 1.15 -7.86
N SER A 258 54.21 0.19 -8.62
CA SER A 258 52.97 0.35 -9.39
C SER A 258 52.41 -1.01 -9.83
N CYS A 259 51.09 -1.15 -9.90
CA CYS A 259 50.43 -2.29 -10.53
C CYS A 259 49.64 -1.88 -11.78
N ALA A 260 49.17 -2.87 -12.54
CA ALA A 260 48.45 -2.65 -13.80
C ALA A 260 47.06 -2.01 -13.63
N VAL A 261 46.51 -2.00 -12.41
CA VAL A 261 45.22 -1.40 -12.10
C VAL A 261 45.37 0.12 -12.06
N LYS A 262 44.50 0.83 -12.77
CA LYS A 262 44.47 2.29 -12.83
C LYS A 262 43.15 2.82 -12.34
N LEU A 263 43.18 3.86 -11.53
CA LEU A 263 42.02 4.70 -11.27
C LEU A 263 41.77 5.56 -12.52
N ILE A 264 40.54 5.54 -13.02
CA ILE A 264 40.14 6.25 -14.25
C ILE A 264 39.12 7.36 -13.98
N ALA A 265 38.34 7.26 -12.91
CA ALA A 265 37.37 8.27 -12.54
C ALA A 265 37.00 8.17 -11.06
N ILE A 266 36.47 9.26 -10.54
CA ILE A 266 35.77 9.31 -9.26
C ILE A 266 34.36 9.84 -9.49
N GLU A 267 33.40 9.35 -8.73
CA GLU A 267 32.01 9.69 -8.86
C GLU A 267 31.42 9.93 -7.47
N ARG A 268 30.49 10.88 -7.37
CA ARG A 268 29.82 11.23 -6.12
C ARG A 268 28.31 11.31 -6.35
N ASP A 269 27.56 10.54 -5.57
CA ASP A 269 26.10 10.47 -5.57
C ASP A 269 25.57 10.18 -4.15
N ASN A 270 24.25 10.00 -4.01
CA ASN A 270 23.61 9.60 -2.76
C ASN A 270 22.88 8.24 -2.87
N PHE A 271 23.11 7.45 -3.92
CA PHE A 271 22.36 6.21 -4.11
C PHE A 271 23.22 5.07 -4.67
N SER A 272 23.01 3.87 -4.14
CA SER A 272 23.47 2.63 -4.74
C SER A 272 22.67 1.45 -4.21
N ARG A 273 22.88 0.27 -4.81
CA ARG A 273 22.41 -1.02 -4.31
C ARG A 273 22.72 -1.23 -2.82
N TRP A 274 23.81 -0.65 -2.30
CA TRP A 274 24.18 -0.80 -0.90
C TRP A 274 23.22 -0.07 0.05
N SER A 275 22.62 1.05 -0.37
CA SER A 275 21.56 1.72 0.40
C SER A 275 20.37 0.79 0.53
N VAL A 276 19.98 0.17 -0.57
CA VAL A 276 18.87 -0.78 -0.63
C VAL A 276 19.12 -1.95 0.31
N LEU A 277 20.28 -2.60 0.22
CA LEU A 277 20.64 -3.74 1.07
C LEU A 277 20.73 -3.39 2.56
N ALA A 278 21.12 -2.16 2.91
CA ALA A 278 21.19 -1.72 4.30
C ALA A 278 19.81 -1.41 4.90
N GLN A 279 18.90 -0.86 4.10
CA GLN A 279 17.57 -0.45 4.54
C GLN A 279 16.54 -1.58 4.46
N LYS A 280 16.72 -2.54 3.53
CA LYS A 280 15.84 -3.70 3.33
C LYS A 280 15.48 -4.44 4.62
N PRO A 281 16.42 -4.79 5.53
CA PRO A 281 16.08 -5.53 6.75
C PRO A 281 15.08 -4.78 7.65
N ALA A 282 15.15 -3.45 7.68
CA ALA A 282 14.21 -2.64 8.45
C ALA A 282 12.83 -2.59 7.77
N LEU A 283 12.74 -2.49 6.43
CA LEU A 283 11.46 -2.63 5.72
C LEU A 283 10.82 -3.99 5.98
N GLU A 284 11.60 -5.07 5.95
CA GLU A 284 11.16 -6.42 6.28
C GLU A 284 10.67 -6.53 7.73
N ALA A 285 11.40 -5.95 8.68
CA ALA A 285 11.02 -5.96 10.10
C ALA A 285 9.74 -5.16 10.37
N LEU A 286 9.51 -4.10 9.61
CA LEU A 286 8.33 -3.24 9.66
C LEU A 286 7.17 -3.74 8.77
N ASN A 287 7.35 -4.88 8.11
CA ASN A 287 6.42 -5.45 7.14
C ASN A 287 5.90 -4.43 6.10
N ILE A 288 6.80 -3.60 5.58
CA ILE A 288 6.52 -2.69 4.47
C ILE A 288 6.75 -3.46 3.16
N ARG A 289 5.66 -3.79 2.47
CA ARG A 289 5.59 -4.75 1.36
C ARG A 289 4.81 -4.16 0.16
N PRO A 290 5.36 -3.14 -0.51
CA PRO A 290 4.71 -2.53 -1.67
C PRO A 290 4.62 -3.49 -2.86
N THR A 291 3.61 -3.24 -3.68
CA THR A 291 3.43 -3.94 -4.96
C THR A 291 3.80 -3.05 -6.13
N VAL A 292 3.80 -1.73 -5.93
CA VAL A 292 4.06 -0.72 -6.96
C VAL A 292 5.27 0.12 -6.60
N LEU A 293 6.19 0.23 -7.54
CA LEU A 293 7.24 1.25 -7.56
C LEU A 293 6.86 2.27 -8.64
N THR A 294 6.68 3.53 -8.30
CA THR A 294 6.77 4.56 -9.34
C THR A 294 8.23 4.89 -9.57
N SER A 295 8.62 5.28 -10.76
CA SER A 295 9.91 5.92 -10.99
C SER A 295 9.66 7.43 -11.11
N HIS A 296 10.55 8.21 -10.54
CA HIS A 296 10.50 9.68 -10.57
C HIS A 296 11.59 10.26 -11.46
N GLY A 297 11.48 11.55 -11.81
CA GLY A 297 12.59 12.31 -12.39
C GLY A 297 13.01 13.54 -11.60
N GLY A 298 14.19 13.50 -11.00
CA GLY A 298 15.02 14.61 -10.56
C GLY A 298 16.36 14.74 -11.31
N HIS A 299 17.48 14.64 -10.59
CA HIS A 299 18.81 14.96 -11.13
C HIS A 299 19.66 13.75 -11.54
N THR A 300 19.42 12.55 -10.99
CA THR A 300 20.36 11.41 -11.15
C THR A 300 19.75 10.15 -11.73
N TYR A 301 18.51 9.84 -11.37
CA TYR A 301 17.73 8.72 -11.93
C TYR A 301 18.24 7.34 -11.55
N HIS A 302 19.39 7.23 -10.89
CA HIS A 302 19.97 5.96 -10.46
C HIS A 302 19.00 5.03 -9.70
N PRO A 303 18.15 5.51 -8.78
CA PRO A 303 17.20 4.63 -8.11
C PRO A 303 16.04 4.21 -9.01
N ASP A 304 15.91 4.68 -10.24
CA ASP A 304 14.72 4.49 -11.06
C ASP A 304 14.94 3.52 -12.23
N PHE A 305 13.83 3.04 -12.79
CA PHE A 305 13.84 2.26 -14.03
C PHE A 305 13.91 3.18 -15.24
N GLU A 306 14.80 2.85 -16.18
CA GLU A 306 14.90 3.52 -17.47
C GLU A 306 14.07 2.77 -18.52
N GLY A 307 13.27 3.51 -19.30
CA GLY A 307 12.44 2.94 -20.37
C GLY A 307 13.28 2.47 -21.57
N PRO A 308 12.65 1.97 -22.64
CA PRO A 308 13.35 1.66 -23.89
C PRO A 308 13.53 2.92 -24.78
N GLY A 309 14.70 3.07 -25.41
CA GLY A 309 14.97 4.09 -26.45
C GLY A 309 16.21 4.96 -26.20
N GLU A 310 16.56 5.83 -27.14
CA GLU A 310 17.53 6.91 -26.88
C GLU A 310 16.84 7.98 -26.02
N HIS A 311 17.20 8.06 -24.75
CA HIS A 311 16.62 9.03 -23.84
C HIS A 311 17.23 10.42 -24.06
N TYR A 312 16.35 11.41 -24.12
CA TYR A 312 16.71 12.79 -24.47
C TYR A 312 17.29 13.52 -23.25
N ARG A 313 18.55 13.27 -22.86
CA ARG A 313 19.27 14.13 -21.90
C ARG A 313 20.73 14.35 -22.23
N ARG A 314 21.18 15.58 -21.99
CA ARG A 314 22.56 16.04 -22.16
C ARG A 314 23.32 15.69 -20.90
N ASP A 315 24.36 14.87 -21.02
CA ASP A 315 25.48 14.95 -20.09
C ASP A 315 25.90 16.43 -20.01
N PHE A 316 25.75 17.05 -18.85
CA PHE A 316 26.27 18.39 -18.68
C PHE A 316 27.75 18.28 -18.37
N ASN A 317 28.57 18.66 -19.36
CA ASN A 317 30.01 18.66 -19.23
C ASN A 317 30.48 20.02 -18.68
N PHE A 318 31.13 19.98 -17.53
CA PHE A 318 31.79 21.11 -16.88
C PHE A 318 33.30 20.83 -16.85
N GLY A 319 33.93 20.84 -18.03
CA GLY A 319 35.32 20.41 -18.20
C GLY A 319 35.47 18.90 -18.00
N ASP A 320 36.30 18.49 -17.03
CA ASP A 320 36.55 17.08 -16.69
C ASP A 320 35.46 16.47 -15.79
N VAL A 321 34.38 17.20 -15.52
CA VAL A 321 33.25 16.79 -14.68
C VAL A 321 32.01 16.62 -15.54
N ARG A 322 31.28 15.53 -15.33
CA ARG A 322 30.02 15.23 -16.00
C ARG A 322 28.90 15.07 -14.97
N LEU A 323 27.72 15.57 -15.32
CA LEU A 323 26.46 15.20 -14.70
C LEU A 323 25.81 14.10 -15.55
N GLU A 324 25.68 12.90 -14.99
CA GLU A 324 24.99 11.76 -15.61
C GLU A 324 23.57 11.66 -15.02
N SER A 325 22.60 11.27 -15.86
CA SER A 325 21.20 11.07 -15.46
C SER A 325 20.67 9.82 -16.13
N ILE A 326 20.90 8.66 -15.52
CA ILE A 326 20.61 7.32 -16.08
C ILE A 326 19.87 6.44 -15.08
N GLY A 327 18.86 5.69 -15.54
CA GLY A 327 18.10 4.78 -14.67
C GLY A 327 18.76 3.42 -14.52
N LEU A 328 19.23 3.10 -13.31
CA LEU A 328 20.05 1.90 -13.06
C LEU A 328 19.32 0.75 -12.37
N ALA A 329 18.09 0.97 -11.87
CA ALA A 329 17.38 0.00 -11.03
C ALA A 329 17.23 -1.38 -11.71
N GLY A 330 16.90 -1.37 -13.00
CA GLY A 330 16.71 -2.56 -13.84
C GLY A 330 17.97 -3.07 -14.56
N GLN A 331 19.11 -2.36 -14.49
CA GLN A 331 20.30 -2.68 -15.28
C GLN A 331 21.24 -3.66 -14.54
N ALA A 332 21.08 -4.96 -14.78
CA ALA A 332 21.87 -6.00 -14.11
C ALA A 332 23.40 -5.78 -14.25
N GLY A 333 24.13 -5.94 -13.14
CA GLY A 333 25.60 -5.78 -13.11
C GLY A 333 26.09 -4.36 -12.83
N THR A 334 25.19 -3.37 -12.75
CA THR A 334 25.53 -1.99 -12.35
C THR A 334 25.51 -1.83 -10.82
N HIS A 335 26.13 -0.76 -10.33
CA HIS A 335 26.14 -0.42 -8.90
C HIS A 335 24.76 0.02 -8.37
N GLY A 336 23.85 0.40 -9.28
CA GLY A 336 22.48 0.82 -8.99
C GLY A 336 21.45 -0.28 -9.26
N TYR A 337 21.85 -1.50 -9.65
CA TYR A 337 20.92 -2.60 -9.86
C TYR A 337 20.29 -3.05 -8.55
N TYR A 338 18.96 -3.06 -8.45
CA TYR A 338 18.25 -3.61 -7.30
C TYR A 338 16.87 -4.22 -7.62
N ALA A 339 16.57 -4.43 -8.90
CA ALA A 339 15.35 -5.10 -9.35
C ALA A 339 15.16 -6.52 -8.77
N ASP A 340 16.22 -7.28 -8.50
CA ASP A 340 16.14 -8.54 -7.76
C ASP A 340 15.61 -8.36 -6.34
N ILE A 341 16.06 -7.32 -5.63
CA ILE A 341 15.62 -7.00 -4.27
C ILE A 341 14.16 -6.55 -4.27
N LEU A 342 13.73 -5.78 -5.27
CA LEU A 342 12.32 -5.39 -5.40
C LEU A 342 11.41 -6.60 -5.55
N ARG A 343 11.78 -7.60 -6.36
CA ARG A 343 11.02 -8.85 -6.48
C ARG A 343 10.95 -9.61 -5.15
N GLU A 344 12.06 -9.65 -4.41
CA GLU A 344 12.09 -10.26 -3.07
C GLU A 344 11.16 -9.53 -2.07
N LEU A 345 10.99 -8.21 -2.22
CA LEU A 345 10.08 -7.41 -1.39
C LEU A 345 8.61 -7.51 -1.79
N GLY A 346 8.32 -8.10 -2.97
CA GLY A 346 6.97 -8.37 -3.45
C GLY A 346 6.43 -7.40 -4.50
N PHE A 347 7.28 -6.53 -5.05
CA PHE A 347 6.88 -5.63 -6.14
C PHE A 347 6.46 -6.43 -7.39
N ARG A 348 5.36 -6.00 -8.01
CA ARG A 348 4.83 -6.61 -9.25
C ARG A 348 4.79 -5.61 -10.40
N SER A 349 4.62 -4.33 -10.10
CA SER A 349 4.51 -3.28 -11.10
C SER A 349 5.52 -2.16 -10.87
N VAL A 350 6.09 -1.67 -11.96
CA VAL A 350 7.00 -0.51 -11.94
C VAL A 350 6.64 0.45 -13.07
N THR A 351 7.10 1.70 -12.99
CA THR A 351 7.01 2.66 -14.12
C THR A 351 8.43 3.03 -14.52
N SER A 352 8.71 3.42 -15.77
CA SER A 352 9.95 4.16 -16.04
C SER A 352 9.83 5.62 -15.63
N ILE A 353 10.99 6.24 -15.51
CA ILE A 353 11.18 7.68 -15.49
C ILE A 353 10.94 8.36 -16.84
N MET A 354 11.27 7.68 -17.93
CA MET A 354 11.20 8.19 -19.29
C MET A 354 10.40 7.20 -20.12
N ASN A 355 9.08 7.44 -20.14
CA ASN A 355 8.06 6.58 -20.76
C ASN A 355 8.27 6.48 -22.28
N GLY A 356 9.22 5.64 -22.71
CA GLY A 356 9.53 5.41 -24.12
C GLY A 356 8.44 4.63 -24.86
N ASP A 357 7.61 3.90 -24.12
CA ASP A 357 6.46 3.17 -24.65
C ASP A 357 5.15 3.91 -24.37
N ARG A 358 4.32 4.09 -25.41
CA ARG A 358 2.97 4.70 -25.32
C ARG A 358 2.01 3.92 -24.42
N ASN A 359 2.41 2.75 -23.94
CA ASN A 359 1.64 1.88 -23.05
C ASN A 359 1.87 2.17 -21.54
N GLU A 360 2.93 2.89 -21.15
CA GLU A 360 3.18 3.30 -19.75
C GLU A 360 2.50 4.61 -19.38
N ALA A 361 2.58 5.61 -20.27
CA ALA A 361 1.89 6.89 -20.13
C ALA A 361 0.98 7.06 -21.34
N TRP A 362 -0.34 7.00 -21.10
CA TRP A 362 -1.32 7.07 -22.16
C TRP A 362 -2.25 8.27 -21.98
N SER A 363 -2.66 8.85 -23.09
CA SER A 363 -3.54 10.01 -23.10
C SER A 363 -4.97 9.58 -22.80
N TRP A 364 -5.59 10.17 -21.79
CA TRP A 364 -6.94 9.90 -21.29
C TRP A 364 -8.08 9.67 -22.31
N HIS A 365 -7.92 10.08 -23.57
CA HIS A 365 -8.91 9.84 -24.62
C HIS A 365 -8.77 8.48 -25.33
N LEU A 366 -7.74 7.69 -25.00
CA LEU A 366 -7.51 6.38 -25.61
C LEU A 366 -8.12 5.24 -24.75
N PRO A 367 -8.31 4.04 -25.29
CA PRO A 367 -8.63 2.88 -24.45
C PRO A 367 -7.47 2.54 -23.51
N VAL A 368 -7.77 2.01 -22.33
CA VAL A 368 -6.76 1.48 -21.41
C VAL A 368 -5.91 0.44 -22.13
N PRO A 369 -4.57 0.56 -22.13
CA PRO A 369 -3.71 -0.41 -22.79
C PRO A 369 -3.80 -1.78 -22.12
N ALA A 370 -3.38 -2.84 -22.82
CA ALA A 370 -3.16 -4.14 -22.19
C ALA A 370 -2.03 -4.04 -21.14
N VAL A 371 -2.01 -4.95 -20.17
CA VAL A 371 -0.85 -5.06 -19.26
C VAL A 371 0.37 -5.53 -20.06
N THR A 372 1.51 -4.86 -19.90
CA THR A 372 2.75 -5.18 -20.61
C THR A 372 3.88 -5.45 -19.63
N SER A 373 4.90 -6.20 -20.08
CA SER A 373 6.10 -6.50 -19.30
C SER A 373 7.33 -6.04 -20.06
N ILE A 374 7.70 -4.77 -19.89
CA ILE A 374 8.89 -4.21 -20.53
C ILE A 374 10.16 -4.39 -19.68
N TYR A 375 10.00 -4.62 -18.38
CA TYR A 375 11.11 -4.92 -17.47
C TYR A 375 11.08 -6.40 -17.07
N PRO A 376 12.21 -7.11 -17.14
CA PRO A 376 12.28 -8.50 -16.69
C PRO A 376 11.81 -8.63 -15.23
N GLY A 377 10.77 -9.42 -15.01
CA GLY A 377 10.24 -9.65 -13.66
C GLY A 377 9.13 -8.71 -13.19
N PHE A 378 8.69 -7.75 -14.03
CA PHE A 378 7.69 -6.75 -13.64
C PHE A 378 6.72 -6.42 -14.76
N TYR A 379 5.51 -6.04 -14.36
CA TYR A 379 4.55 -5.37 -15.21
C TYR A 379 4.81 -3.86 -15.24
N ALA A 380 4.56 -3.24 -16.39
CA ALA A 380 4.46 -1.80 -16.51
C ALA A 380 3.15 -1.31 -15.86
N LEU A 381 3.23 -0.37 -14.94
CA LEU A 381 2.05 0.34 -14.43
C LEU A 381 1.65 1.42 -15.45
N SER A 382 0.46 1.28 -16.03
CA SER A 382 -0.07 2.29 -16.97
C SER A 382 -0.67 3.47 -16.21
N LYS A 383 -0.14 4.67 -16.46
CA LYS A 383 -0.60 5.95 -15.91
C LYS A 383 -1.35 6.75 -16.97
N THR A 384 -2.44 7.38 -16.56
CA THR A 384 -3.20 8.32 -17.37
C THR A 384 -2.67 9.73 -17.12
N HIS A 385 -2.45 10.50 -18.20
CA HIS A 385 -2.04 11.91 -18.11
C HIS A 385 -3.05 12.81 -18.81
N ALA A 386 -3.50 13.86 -18.12
CA ALA A 386 -4.50 14.80 -18.65
C ALA A 386 -3.88 15.76 -19.67
N LEU A 387 -2.63 16.17 -19.45
CA LEU A 387 -1.90 17.19 -20.20
C LEU A 387 -2.74 18.47 -20.42
N PHE A 388 -3.01 19.21 -19.34
CA PHE A 388 -3.74 20.50 -19.38
C PHE A 388 -2.91 21.68 -19.97
N GLY A 389 -2.21 21.40 -21.07
CA GLY A 389 -1.50 22.38 -21.90
C GLY A 389 -0.04 22.63 -21.49
N ASP A 390 0.74 23.10 -22.46
CA ASP A 390 2.13 23.51 -22.25
C ASP A 390 2.23 24.89 -21.58
N ALA A 391 3.44 25.25 -21.16
CA ALA A 391 3.72 26.50 -20.47
C ALA A 391 3.42 27.80 -21.26
N GLN A 392 2.86 27.72 -22.46
CA GLN A 392 2.49 28.87 -23.30
C GLN A 392 1.01 28.85 -23.71
N ASP A 393 0.26 27.78 -23.42
CA ASP A 393 -1.12 27.64 -23.89
C ASP A 393 -2.07 28.55 -23.07
N SER A 394 -2.96 29.29 -23.72
CA SER A 394 -4.09 29.92 -23.02
C SER A 394 -5.07 28.85 -22.54
N LEU A 395 -5.92 29.17 -21.54
CA LEU A 395 -6.96 28.21 -21.10
C LEU A 395 -7.88 27.79 -22.26
N ALA A 396 -8.23 28.73 -23.15
CA ALA A 396 -9.05 28.44 -24.32
C ALA A 396 -8.33 27.50 -25.30
N ASP A 397 -7.01 27.63 -25.47
CA ASP A 397 -6.24 26.72 -26.32
C ASP A 397 -6.18 25.32 -25.70
N THR A 398 -6.03 25.23 -24.37
CA THR A 398 -6.10 23.95 -23.66
C THR A 398 -7.49 23.31 -23.82
N GLU A 399 -8.58 24.04 -23.59
CA GLU A 399 -9.95 23.54 -23.80
C GLU A 399 -10.19 23.09 -25.25
N ALA A 400 -9.72 23.86 -26.23
CA ALA A 400 -9.82 23.51 -27.65
C ALA A 400 -9.02 22.24 -27.97
N ARG A 401 -7.84 22.06 -27.36
CA ARG A 401 -7.02 20.87 -27.49
C ARG A 401 -7.72 19.64 -26.90
N LEU A 402 -8.30 19.76 -25.70
CA LEU A 402 -9.07 18.65 -25.10
C LEU A 402 -10.22 18.22 -26.02
N ALA A 403 -10.97 19.18 -26.56
CA ALA A 403 -12.04 18.92 -27.52
C ALA A 403 -11.55 18.31 -28.85
N ALA A 404 -10.34 18.68 -29.29
CA ALA A 404 -9.72 18.10 -30.49
C ALA A 404 -9.23 16.66 -30.26
N LEU A 405 -8.74 16.33 -29.06
CA LEU A 405 -8.36 14.98 -28.67
C LEU A 405 -9.58 14.07 -28.54
N GLN A 406 -10.66 14.59 -27.95
CA GLN A 406 -11.93 13.88 -27.81
C GLN A 406 -13.09 14.86 -27.91
N SER A 407 -13.88 14.73 -28.96
CA SER A 407 -14.96 15.68 -29.27
C SER A 407 -16.03 15.80 -28.17
N THR A 408 -16.23 14.76 -27.36
CA THR A 408 -17.15 14.80 -26.20
C THR A 408 -16.63 15.69 -25.07
N ALA A 409 -15.34 16.01 -25.01
CA ALA A 409 -14.80 17.01 -24.08
C ALA A 409 -15.14 18.46 -24.49
N ALA A 410 -15.72 18.67 -25.67
CA ALA A 410 -16.19 19.99 -26.08
C ALA A 410 -17.18 20.57 -25.05
N GLY A 411 -16.93 21.82 -24.63
CA GLY A 411 -17.72 22.53 -23.63
C GLY A 411 -17.26 22.34 -22.20
N PHE A 412 -16.29 21.45 -21.92
CA PHE A 412 -15.63 21.38 -20.62
C PHE A 412 -14.94 22.72 -20.31
N LYS A 413 -15.07 23.18 -19.06
CA LYS A 413 -14.49 24.45 -18.59
C LYS A 413 -13.42 24.20 -17.56
N LEU A 414 -12.18 24.57 -17.90
CA LEU A 414 -11.00 24.27 -17.09
C LEU A 414 -10.78 25.34 -16.01
N GLU A 415 -11.11 26.60 -16.32
CA GLU A 415 -10.88 27.77 -15.46
C GLU A 415 -11.23 27.57 -13.97
N PRO A 416 -12.37 26.97 -13.58
CA PRO A 416 -12.74 26.85 -12.17
C PRO A 416 -11.82 25.95 -11.34
N TYR A 417 -11.13 25.02 -12.00
CA TYR A 417 -10.44 23.92 -11.34
C TYR A 417 -8.92 24.07 -11.32
N VAL A 418 -8.39 25.11 -11.95
CA VAL A 418 -6.95 25.32 -12.09
C VAL A 418 -6.54 26.72 -11.67
N CYS A 419 -5.29 26.84 -11.25
CA CYS A 419 -4.70 28.12 -10.95
C CYS A 419 -4.54 28.97 -12.21
N THR A 420 -5.12 30.18 -12.20
CA THR A 420 -5.12 31.11 -13.34
C THR A 420 -4.08 32.23 -13.23
N VAL A 421 -3.42 32.35 -12.07
CA VAL A 421 -2.46 33.43 -11.78
C VAL A 421 -1.21 33.32 -12.64
N SER A 422 -0.70 32.11 -12.85
CA SER A 422 0.41 31.88 -13.75
C SER A 422 0.37 30.48 -14.32
N ILE A 423 0.98 30.34 -15.48
CA ILE A 423 1.12 29.04 -16.14
C ILE A 423 1.97 28.05 -15.36
N TYR A 424 2.99 28.54 -14.63
CA TYR A 424 3.82 27.69 -13.79
C TYR A 424 2.99 27.06 -12.68
N CYS A 425 2.15 27.84 -12.02
CA CYS A 425 1.21 27.34 -11.03
C CYS A 425 0.24 26.31 -11.63
N ARG A 426 -0.33 26.58 -12.82
CA ARG A 426 -1.23 25.64 -13.50
C ARG A 426 -0.59 24.29 -13.81
N ALA A 427 0.66 24.29 -14.26
CA ALA A 427 1.37 23.05 -14.65
C ALA A 427 2.01 22.33 -13.45
N SER A 428 2.50 23.08 -12.46
CA SER A 428 3.26 22.53 -11.33
C SER A 428 2.40 22.23 -10.11
N SER A 429 1.24 22.87 -9.92
CA SER A 429 0.34 22.63 -8.79
C SER A 429 -0.62 21.46 -9.07
N GLN A 430 -0.05 20.29 -9.31
CA GLN A 430 -0.78 19.07 -9.65
C GLN A 430 -1.83 18.70 -8.59
N GLY A 431 -1.53 18.87 -7.29
CA GLY A 431 -2.49 18.61 -6.23
C GLY A 431 -3.77 19.46 -6.32
N SER A 432 -3.68 20.70 -6.81
CA SER A 432 -4.86 21.54 -7.08
C SER A 432 -5.62 21.02 -8.32
N VAL A 433 -4.86 20.60 -9.34
CA VAL A 433 -5.36 20.14 -10.63
C VAL A 433 -6.09 18.80 -10.56
N ALA A 434 -5.87 17.98 -9.52
CA ALA A 434 -6.62 16.73 -9.31
C ALA A 434 -8.15 16.92 -9.43
N GLY A 435 -8.66 18.09 -9.01
CA GLY A 435 -10.08 18.41 -9.17
C GLY A 435 -10.52 18.58 -10.62
N ALA A 436 -9.65 19.13 -11.47
CA ALA A 436 -9.90 19.26 -12.91
C ALA A 436 -9.93 17.90 -13.62
N GLU A 437 -9.11 16.94 -13.17
CA GLU A 437 -9.07 15.58 -13.71
C GLU A 437 -10.40 14.84 -13.42
N ILE A 438 -10.86 14.89 -12.16
CA ILE A 438 -12.16 14.32 -11.77
C ILE A 438 -13.30 15.02 -12.53
N ALA A 439 -13.27 16.35 -12.63
CA ALA A 439 -14.31 17.11 -13.32
C ALA A 439 -14.36 16.79 -14.83
N LEU A 440 -13.19 16.57 -15.46
CA LEU A 440 -13.11 16.11 -16.84
C LEU A 440 -13.75 14.73 -16.97
N ASP A 441 -13.43 13.79 -16.07
CA ASP A 441 -14.00 12.45 -16.10
C ASP A 441 -15.52 12.45 -15.92
N HIS A 442 -16.04 13.24 -14.99
CA HIS A 442 -17.49 13.43 -14.84
C HIS A 442 -18.12 13.97 -16.12
N HIS A 443 -17.52 14.99 -16.74
CA HIS A 443 -18.00 15.54 -18.01
C HIS A 443 -18.03 14.47 -19.11
N LEU A 444 -17.02 13.60 -19.18
CA LEU A 444 -16.96 12.52 -20.16
C LEU A 444 -18.01 11.43 -19.90
N ILE A 445 -18.17 11.01 -18.66
CA ILE A 445 -19.19 10.05 -18.22
C ILE A 445 -20.60 10.56 -18.56
N GLU A 446 -20.87 11.85 -18.31
CA GLU A 446 -22.13 12.50 -18.67
C GLU A 446 -22.42 12.50 -20.16
N LYS A 447 -21.37 12.45 -21.00
CA LYS A 447 -21.48 12.32 -22.45
C LYS A 447 -21.46 10.87 -22.92
N GLY A 448 -21.54 9.90 -22.01
CA GLY A 448 -21.59 8.47 -22.32
C GLY A 448 -20.24 7.85 -22.69
N VAL A 449 -19.13 8.50 -22.33
CA VAL A 449 -17.79 7.94 -22.52
C VAL A 449 -17.45 7.03 -21.34
N HIS A 450 -16.92 5.85 -21.66
CA HIS A 450 -16.36 4.94 -20.66
C HIS A 450 -15.02 5.45 -20.14
N VAL A 451 -14.89 5.58 -18.82
CA VAL A 451 -13.68 6.07 -18.15
C VAL A 451 -13.05 4.96 -17.30
N GLU A 452 -11.76 4.73 -17.51
CA GLU A 452 -10.88 3.91 -16.66
C GLU A 452 -9.54 4.65 -16.49
N HIS A 453 -9.50 5.70 -15.67
CA HIS A 453 -8.32 6.55 -15.50
C HIS A 453 -7.59 6.29 -14.19
N GLN A 454 -6.27 6.10 -14.30
CA GLN A 454 -5.33 6.08 -13.18
C GLN A 454 -4.45 7.31 -13.28
N TRP A 455 -4.90 8.40 -12.67
CA TRP A 455 -4.22 9.69 -12.74
C TRP A 455 -2.90 9.65 -11.97
N TYR A 456 -1.81 10.10 -12.59
CA TYR A 456 -0.54 10.29 -11.91
C TYR A 456 -0.43 11.74 -11.45
N ILE A 457 -0.29 11.96 -10.13
CA ILE A 457 -0.42 13.29 -9.55
C ILE A 457 0.56 13.51 -8.40
N HIS A 458 0.96 14.75 -8.16
CA HIS A 458 1.77 15.12 -7.00
C HIS A 458 0.92 15.89 -5.99
N PHE A 459 0.28 15.22 -5.02
CA PHE A 459 -0.68 15.90 -4.13
C PHE A 459 -0.05 17.04 -3.31
N GLY A 460 1.21 16.92 -2.91
CA GLY A 460 1.95 17.93 -2.14
C GLY A 460 2.24 19.24 -2.87
N THR A 461 2.11 19.27 -4.19
CA THR A 461 2.51 20.43 -5.02
C THR A 461 1.57 21.63 -4.96
N VAL A 462 0.48 21.55 -4.19
CA VAL A 462 -0.42 22.70 -3.91
C VAL A 462 0.34 23.93 -3.39
N ARG A 463 1.53 23.75 -2.81
CA ARG A 463 2.42 24.85 -2.38
C ARG A 463 2.87 25.77 -3.52
N TYR A 464 2.77 25.32 -4.78
CA TYR A 464 3.06 26.15 -5.95
C TYR A 464 1.87 27.02 -6.36
N ASP A 465 0.72 26.85 -5.72
CA ASP A 465 -0.43 27.73 -5.86
C ASP A 465 -0.29 28.98 -4.99
N PRO A 466 -0.03 30.17 -5.55
CA PRO A 466 0.09 31.39 -4.76
C PRO A 466 -1.26 31.88 -4.22
N THR A 467 -2.38 31.30 -4.67
CA THR A 467 -3.74 31.67 -4.24
C THR A 467 -4.27 30.81 -3.10
N PHE A 468 -3.57 29.72 -2.79
CA PHE A 468 -4.00 28.74 -1.81
C PHE A 468 -2.87 28.43 -0.83
N THR A 469 -3.24 28.12 0.41
CA THR A 469 -2.29 27.64 1.42
C THR A 469 -2.93 26.47 2.14
N ALA A 470 -2.34 25.30 1.99
CA ALA A 470 -2.83 24.09 2.64
C ALA A 470 -2.79 24.23 4.17
N THR A 471 -3.84 23.72 4.81
CA THR A 471 -3.97 23.62 6.26
C THR A 471 -4.42 22.20 6.63
N PRO A 472 -4.32 21.79 7.91
CA PRO A 472 -4.83 20.48 8.32
C PRO A 472 -6.33 20.26 8.02
N GLU A 473 -7.14 21.33 8.04
CA GLU A 473 -8.58 21.27 7.76
C GLU A 473 -8.92 21.42 6.27
N ALA A 474 -8.03 22.03 5.49
CA ALA A 474 -8.18 22.23 4.05
C ALA A 474 -6.85 21.86 3.35
N PRO A 475 -6.63 20.57 3.06
CA PRO A 475 -5.41 20.10 2.39
C PRO A 475 -5.37 20.43 0.88
N PHE A 476 -6.52 20.76 0.29
CA PHE A 476 -6.69 21.15 -1.12
C PHE A 476 -7.54 22.43 -1.24
N PRO A 477 -7.50 23.14 -2.39
CA PRO A 477 -8.45 24.20 -2.69
C PRO A 477 -9.90 23.71 -2.57
N ALA A 478 -10.82 24.60 -2.18
CA ALA A 478 -12.22 24.23 -1.94
C ALA A 478 -12.87 23.53 -3.14
N VAL A 479 -12.61 24.00 -4.37
CA VAL A 479 -13.13 23.38 -5.59
C VAL A 479 -12.64 21.94 -5.78
N THR A 480 -11.37 21.66 -5.47
CA THR A 480 -10.78 20.33 -5.53
C THR A 480 -11.36 19.43 -4.44
N MET A 481 -11.60 19.98 -3.25
CA MET A 481 -12.31 19.25 -2.19
C MET A 481 -13.73 18.87 -2.66
N ASP A 482 -14.47 19.81 -3.26
CA ASP A 482 -15.82 19.56 -3.75
C ASP A 482 -15.88 18.49 -4.85
N THR A 483 -14.92 18.46 -5.78
CA THR A 483 -14.88 17.40 -6.80
C THR A 483 -14.56 16.02 -6.21
N PHE A 484 -13.74 15.93 -5.16
CA PHE A 484 -13.58 14.67 -4.41
C PHE A 484 -14.87 14.25 -3.68
N ARG A 485 -15.67 15.20 -3.17
CA ARG A 485 -17.00 14.90 -2.60
C ARG A 485 -17.94 14.34 -3.67
N ASP A 486 -17.91 14.92 -4.87
CA ASP A 486 -18.68 14.42 -6.01
C ASP A 486 -18.25 12.99 -6.36
N LEU A 487 -16.95 12.71 -6.40
CA LEU A 487 -16.43 11.35 -6.64
C LEU A 487 -16.88 10.35 -5.55
N SER A 488 -16.88 10.77 -4.28
CA SER A 488 -17.41 9.98 -3.16
C SER A 488 -18.90 9.69 -3.33
N ARG A 489 -19.70 10.66 -3.77
CA ARG A 489 -21.12 10.45 -4.10
C ARG A 489 -21.28 9.43 -5.24
N ASP A 490 -20.44 9.48 -6.27
CA ASP A 490 -20.54 8.57 -7.41
C ASP A 490 -20.12 7.13 -7.05
N TYR A 491 -19.21 6.99 -6.08
CA TYR A 491 -18.83 5.71 -5.49
C TYR A 491 -19.94 5.13 -4.60
N TYR A 492 -20.41 5.88 -3.60
CA TYR A 492 -21.36 5.40 -2.58
C TYR A 492 -22.83 5.47 -3.00
N ASN A 493 -23.17 6.30 -4.00
CA ASN A 493 -24.53 6.56 -4.48
C ASN A 493 -25.56 6.80 -3.35
N PRO A 494 -25.34 7.78 -2.46
CA PRO A 494 -26.20 7.98 -1.31
C PRO A 494 -27.66 8.31 -1.66
N ALA A 495 -27.89 8.98 -2.80
CA ALA A 495 -29.24 9.27 -3.30
C ALA A 495 -29.94 8.04 -3.90
N GLY A 496 -29.20 6.96 -4.20
CA GLY A 496 -29.75 5.73 -4.77
C GLY A 496 -30.25 5.86 -6.21
N ASP A 497 -29.96 6.98 -6.87
CA ASP A 497 -30.50 7.35 -8.18
C ASP A 497 -29.47 7.24 -9.32
N LEU A 498 -28.19 7.02 -9.01
CA LEU A 498 -27.17 6.83 -10.03
C LEU A 498 -27.28 5.44 -10.68
N PRO A 499 -27.50 5.37 -12.02
CA PRO A 499 -27.46 4.10 -12.73
C PRO A 499 -26.03 3.53 -12.78
N GLU A 500 -25.91 2.22 -13.01
CA GLU A 500 -24.63 1.50 -13.16
C GLU A 500 -23.66 2.22 -14.13
N SER A 501 -24.18 2.73 -15.24
CA SER A 501 -23.44 3.47 -16.27
C SER A 501 -22.93 4.85 -15.84
N ARG A 502 -23.13 5.25 -14.58
CA ARG A 502 -22.58 6.47 -13.98
C ARG A 502 -21.83 6.19 -12.66
N ARG A 503 -21.85 4.95 -12.17
CA ARG A 503 -21.15 4.56 -10.94
C ARG A 503 -19.65 4.48 -11.21
N VAL A 504 -18.84 5.05 -10.32
CA VAL A 504 -17.38 5.09 -10.44
C VAL A 504 -16.74 4.24 -9.34
N TRP A 505 -15.93 3.27 -9.75
CA TRP A 505 -15.07 2.53 -8.82
C TRP A 505 -13.85 3.37 -8.47
N VAL A 506 -13.56 3.51 -7.17
CA VAL A 506 -12.37 4.19 -6.69
C VAL A 506 -11.53 3.17 -5.90
N PRO A 507 -10.57 2.48 -6.53
CA PRO A 507 -9.61 1.63 -5.85
C PRO A 507 -8.35 2.39 -5.41
N ALA A 508 -7.56 1.77 -4.52
CA ALA A 508 -6.16 2.14 -4.32
C ALA A 508 -5.32 1.87 -5.57
N GLY A 509 -4.21 2.60 -5.77
CA GLY A 509 -3.37 2.48 -6.96
C GLY A 509 -2.80 1.07 -7.16
N ALA A 510 -2.32 0.44 -6.08
CA ALA A 510 -1.80 -0.93 -6.11
C ALA A 510 -2.91 -1.98 -6.28
N VAL A 511 -4.13 -1.71 -5.76
CA VAL A 511 -5.29 -2.59 -5.97
C VAL A 511 -5.65 -2.61 -7.46
N TRP A 512 -5.70 -1.44 -8.12
CA TRP A 512 -5.96 -1.36 -9.55
C TRP A 512 -4.88 -2.05 -10.39
N ALA A 513 -3.61 -1.84 -10.06
CA ALA A 513 -2.49 -2.50 -10.74
C ALA A 513 -2.64 -4.03 -10.68
N ASN A 514 -2.91 -4.56 -9.48
CA ASN A 514 -3.09 -5.99 -9.28
C ASN A 514 -4.36 -6.53 -9.96
N TYR A 515 -5.48 -5.79 -9.89
CA TYR A 515 -6.72 -6.13 -10.57
C TYR A 515 -6.51 -6.31 -12.07
N ARG A 516 -5.75 -5.41 -12.72
CA ARG A 516 -5.43 -5.52 -14.14
C ARG A 516 -4.58 -6.74 -14.49
N ILE A 517 -3.56 -7.05 -13.69
CA ILE A 517 -2.72 -8.25 -13.88
C ILE A 517 -3.58 -9.51 -13.84
N MET A 518 -4.50 -9.58 -12.88
CA MET A 518 -5.37 -10.73 -12.69
C MET A 518 -6.46 -10.84 -13.75
N ARG A 519 -7.15 -9.73 -14.07
CA ARG A 519 -8.23 -9.66 -15.05
C ARG A 519 -7.82 -10.20 -16.43
N ASP A 520 -6.57 -9.98 -16.83
CA ASP A 520 -6.04 -10.41 -18.13
C ASP A 520 -6.02 -11.94 -18.31
N LYS A 521 -5.81 -12.69 -17.23
CA LYS A 521 -5.51 -14.14 -17.30
C LYS A 521 -6.53 -15.01 -16.57
N ILE A 522 -7.19 -14.47 -15.55
CA ILE A 522 -8.11 -15.24 -14.70
C ILE A 522 -9.29 -15.91 -15.44
N PRO A 523 -9.85 -15.41 -16.59
CA PRO A 523 -10.97 -16.08 -17.25
C PRO A 523 -10.71 -17.54 -17.67
N GLU A 524 -9.45 -17.88 -17.97
CA GLU A 524 -9.03 -19.24 -18.35
C GLU A 524 -8.90 -20.20 -17.15
N HIS A 525 -8.96 -19.65 -15.95
CA HIS A 525 -8.68 -20.33 -14.68
C HIS A 525 -9.89 -20.36 -13.74
N VAL A 526 -11.07 -20.01 -14.26
CA VAL A 526 -12.33 -20.07 -13.54
C VAL A 526 -13.30 -20.98 -14.29
N ALA A 527 -13.94 -21.88 -13.54
CA ALA A 527 -15.05 -22.68 -14.02
C ALA A 527 -16.30 -22.38 -13.18
N VAL A 528 -17.45 -22.18 -13.85
CA VAL A 528 -18.75 -21.95 -13.20
C VAL A 528 -19.68 -23.10 -13.55
N ASP A 529 -20.21 -23.78 -12.53
CA ASP A 529 -21.21 -24.82 -12.69
C ASP A 529 -22.60 -24.18 -12.93
N ALA A 530 -23.20 -24.49 -14.08
CA ALA A 530 -24.47 -23.89 -14.50
C ALA A 530 -25.68 -24.36 -13.68
N ALA A 531 -25.61 -25.49 -12.98
CA ALA A 531 -26.70 -26.05 -12.18
C ALA A 531 -26.64 -25.61 -10.72
N THR A 532 -25.44 -25.47 -10.17
CA THR A 532 -25.23 -25.18 -8.74
C THR A 532 -24.75 -23.75 -8.47
N SER A 533 -24.30 -23.03 -9.49
CA SER A 533 -23.58 -21.74 -9.33
C SER A 533 -22.28 -21.88 -8.52
N GLU A 534 -21.72 -23.08 -8.43
CA GLU A 534 -20.39 -23.29 -7.84
C GLU A 534 -19.31 -22.74 -8.77
N ILE A 535 -18.38 -21.96 -8.20
CA ILE A 535 -17.24 -21.37 -8.87
C ILE A 535 -15.98 -22.06 -8.38
N ASN A 536 -15.20 -22.60 -9.30
CA ASN A 536 -13.89 -23.20 -9.04
C ASN A 536 -12.80 -22.37 -9.71
N ILE A 537 -11.88 -21.85 -8.90
CA ILE A 537 -10.74 -21.03 -9.32
C ILE A 537 -9.46 -21.84 -9.11
N THR A 538 -8.62 -21.93 -10.14
CA THR A 538 -7.33 -22.62 -10.07
C THR A 538 -6.19 -21.62 -10.19
N PRO A 539 -5.18 -21.65 -9.31
CA PRO A 539 -3.98 -20.83 -9.49
C PRO A 539 -3.23 -21.16 -10.78
N PHE A 540 -2.52 -20.18 -11.34
CA PHE A 540 -1.72 -20.30 -12.56
C PHE A 540 -0.34 -19.67 -12.39
N ALA A 541 0.64 -20.22 -13.11
CA ALA A 541 2.00 -19.67 -13.09
C ALA A 541 2.08 -18.43 -13.99
N ASP A 542 2.38 -17.28 -13.38
CA ASP A 542 2.59 -16.04 -14.10
C ASP A 542 4.02 -15.97 -14.67
N PRO A 543 4.21 -15.89 -16.00
CA PRO A 543 5.52 -15.90 -16.63
C PRO A 543 6.31 -14.59 -16.44
N VAL A 544 5.63 -13.49 -16.09
CA VAL A 544 6.30 -12.19 -15.89
C VAL A 544 6.88 -12.13 -14.49
N LEU A 545 6.06 -12.42 -13.48
CA LEU A 545 6.46 -12.35 -12.07
C LEU A 545 7.24 -13.59 -11.62
N GLY A 546 7.09 -14.73 -12.32
CA GLY A 546 7.66 -16.01 -11.91
C GLY A 546 7.01 -16.56 -10.63
N GLN A 547 5.73 -16.27 -10.41
CA GLN A 547 4.96 -16.63 -9.22
C GLN A 547 3.62 -17.25 -9.62
N ASN A 548 3.01 -18.05 -8.72
CA ASN A 548 1.64 -18.50 -8.92
C ASN A 548 0.65 -17.42 -8.48
N LEU A 549 -0.36 -17.15 -9.32
CA LEU A 549 -1.44 -16.23 -9.05
C LEU A 549 -2.80 -16.95 -9.06
N PRO A 550 -3.73 -16.64 -8.14
CA PRO A 550 -3.51 -15.81 -6.95
C PRO A 550 -2.49 -16.47 -5.99
N ASP A 551 -1.72 -15.66 -5.25
CA ASP A 551 -0.84 -16.17 -4.20
C ASP A 551 -1.71 -16.78 -3.09
N ALA A 552 -1.65 -18.10 -2.94
CA ALA A 552 -2.42 -18.84 -1.94
C ALA A 552 -2.14 -18.39 -0.49
N ARG A 553 -1.02 -17.70 -0.26
CA ARG A 553 -0.72 -17.08 1.04
C ARG A 553 -1.50 -15.80 1.21
N ALA A 554 -1.69 -14.97 0.20
CA ALA A 554 -2.33 -13.65 0.35
C ALA A 554 -3.87 -13.70 0.43
N GLY A 555 -4.44 -14.77 0.98
CA GLY A 555 -5.89 -14.98 1.05
C GLY A 555 -6.56 -14.77 -0.31
N THR A 556 -7.49 -13.82 -0.36
CA THR A 556 -8.23 -13.42 -1.55
C THR A 556 -7.78 -12.08 -2.14
N ARG A 557 -6.69 -11.50 -1.63
CA ARG A 557 -6.13 -10.20 -2.08
C ARG A 557 -6.03 -10.10 -3.59
N ASP A 558 -5.42 -11.12 -4.20
CA ASP A 558 -5.17 -11.12 -5.64
C ASP A 558 -6.47 -11.16 -6.46
N LEU A 559 -7.57 -11.66 -5.88
CA LEU A 559 -8.87 -11.78 -6.55
C LEU A 559 -9.82 -10.61 -6.26
N HIS A 560 -9.37 -9.59 -5.50
CA HIS A 560 -10.25 -8.50 -5.11
C HIS A 560 -10.89 -7.80 -6.32
N GLY A 561 -12.21 -7.66 -6.31
CA GLY A 561 -12.97 -7.00 -7.37
C GLY A 561 -13.27 -7.89 -8.57
N ILE A 562 -12.64 -9.07 -8.71
CA ILE A 562 -12.96 -10.02 -9.78
C ILE A 562 -14.42 -10.43 -9.62
N THR A 563 -15.21 -10.12 -10.65
CA THR A 563 -16.66 -10.26 -10.65
C THR A 563 -17.07 -11.27 -11.70
N ILE A 564 -17.66 -12.38 -11.24
CA ILE A 564 -17.93 -13.56 -12.05
C ILE A 564 -19.43 -13.70 -12.21
N TYR A 565 -19.91 -13.77 -13.45
CA TYR A 565 -21.32 -14.02 -13.72
C TYR A 565 -21.71 -15.44 -13.34
N VAL A 566 -22.84 -15.57 -12.67
CA VAL A 566 -23.39 -16.86 -12.21
C VAL A 566 -24.87 -16.98 -12.55
N PRO A 567 -25.41 -18.20 -12.67
CA PRO A 567 -26.85 -18.40 -12.86
C PRO A 567 -27.68 -17.83 -11.71
N HIS A 568 -27.26 -18.09 -10.46
CA HIS A 568 -27.98 -17.68 -9.25
C HIS A 568 -26.99 -17.24 -8.16
N ALA A 569 -26.87 -15.93 -7.97
CA ALA A 569 -25.97 -15.34 -6.99
C ALA A 569 -26.37 -15.66 -5.55
N GLU A 570 -27.64 -15.96 -5.26
CA GLU A 570 -28.10 -16.34 -3.91
C GLU A 570 -27.42 -17.62 -3.39
N HIS A 571 -27.20 -18.61 -4.26
CA HIS A 571 -26.69 -19.94 -3.89
C HIS A 571 -25.22 -20.16 -4.26
N ALA A 572 -24.59 -19.21 -4.95
CA ALA A 572 -23.23 -19.37 -5.43
C ALA A 572 -22.23 -19.70 -4.30
N THR A 573 -21.28 -20.58 -4.57
CA THR A 573 -20.17 -20.92 -3.67
C THR A 573 -18.87 -20.75 -4.42
N VAL A 574 -17.82 -20.26 -3.77
CA VAL A 574 -16.53 -20.04 -4.43
C VAL A 574 -15.46 -20.91 -3.79
N LYS A 575 -14.66 -21.58 -4.61
CA LYS A 575 -13.50 -22.38 -4.20
C LYS A 575 -12.24 -21.88 -4.91
N LEU A 576 -11.16 -21.71 -4.16
CA LEU A 576 -9.82 -21.48 -4.68
C LEU A 576 -8.97 -22.72 -4.38
N ASP A 577 -8.52 -23.41 -5.43
CA ASP A 577 -7.76 -24.67 -5.31
C ASP A 577 -8.45 -25.69 -4.38
N GLY A 578 -9.78 -25.82 -4.54
CA GLY A 578 -10.63 -26.69 -3.71
C GLY A 578 -10.98 -26.16 -2.31
N LYS A 579 -10.33 -25.09 -1.84
CA LYS A 579 -10.65 -24.46 -0.54
C LYS A 579 -11.81 -23.49 -0.68
N GLN A 580 -12.84 -23.66 0.15
CA GLN A 580 -13.98 -22.73 0.21
C GLN A 580 -13.53 -21.32 0.60
N LEU A 581 -13.98 -20.32 -0.19
CA LEU A 581 -13.88 -18.91 0.14
C LEU A 581 -15.20 -18.43 0.76
N THR A 582 -15.10 -17.46 1.66
CA THR A 582 -16.25 -16.91 2.39
C THR A 582 -16.40 -15.39 2.21
N THR A 583 -15.40 -14.72 1.64
CA THR A 583 -15.37 -13.26 1.45
C THR A 583 -15.68 -12.88 0.00
N PHE A 584 -16.97 -12.87 -0.34
CA PHE A 584 -17.48 -12.36 -1.61
C PHE A 584 -18.87 -11.76 -1.42
N THR A 585 -19.20 -10.74 -2.22
CA THR A 585 -20.55 -10.18 -2.29
C THR A 585 -21.39 -10.96 -3.30
N ARG A 586 -22.70 -11.01 -3.06
CA ARG A 586 -23.70 -11.55 -3.99
C ARG A 586 -24.40 -10.37 -4.63
N ASN A 587 -24.26 -10.24 -5.95
CA ASN A 587 -24.74 -9.07 -6.68
C ASN A 587 -26.04 -9.43 -7.41
N PRO A 588 -27.06 -8.57 -7.36
CA PRO A 588 -28.27 -8.77 -8.15
C PRO A 588 -27.95 -8.63 -9.65
N ALA A 589 -28.96 -8.86 -10.49
CA ALA A 589 -28.85 -8.68 -11.92
C ALA A 589 -28.38 -7.25 -12.27
N ASP A 590 -27.35 -7.15 -13.11
CA ASP A 590 -26.86 -5.89 -13.66
C ASP A 590 -27.73 -5.39 -14.82
N SER A 591 -27.31 -4.32 -15.50
CA SER A 591 -28.00 -3.77 -16.68
C SER A 591 -28.13 -4.76 -17.85
N THR A 592 -27.38 -5.86 -17.87
CA THR A 592 -27.52 -6.96 -18.85
C THR A 592 -28.54 -8.02 -18.42
N GLY A 593 -29.09 -7.91 -17.20
CA GLY A 593 -30.02 -8.86 -16.61
C GLY A 593 -29.34 -10.07 -15.97
N ARG A 594 -28.04 -10.01 -15.69
CA ARG A 594 -27.25 -11.15 -15.22
C ARG A 594 -26.74 -10.95 -13.81
N GLU A 595 -26.92 -11.98 -12.97
CA GLU A 595 -26.42 -12.00 -11.60
C GLU A 595 -24.92 -12.34 -11.55
N SER A 596 -24.25 -11.88 -10.49
CA SER A 596 -22.81 -12.13 -10.32
C SER A 596 -22.42 -12.23 -8.85
N ILE A 597 -21.19 -12.67 -8.59
CA ILE A 597 -20.52 -12.48 -7.31
C ILE A 597 -19.26 -11.64 -7.51
N THR A 598 -18.85 -10.89 -6.50
CA THR A 598 -17.58 -10.16 -6.49
C THR A 598 -16.72 -10.62 -5.32
N ILE A 599 -15.50 -11.07 -5.61
CA ILE A 599 -14.57 -11.55 -4.57
C ILE A 599 -13.96 -10.35 -3.84
N VAL A 600 -13.85 -10.44 -2.52
CA VAL A 600 -13.38 -9.36 -1.64
C VAL A 600 -12.17 -9.81 -0.85
N ASP A 601 -11.14 -8.96 -0.82
CA ASP A 601 -9.90 -9.17 -0.08
C ASP A 601 -10.15 -9.41 1.42
N ASP A 602 -9.55 -10.46 1.95
CA ASP A 602 -9.59 -10.87 3.35
C ASP A 602 -8.18 -10.95 3.99
N ASP A 603 -7.17 -10.39 3.33
CA ASP A 603 -5.78 -10.48 3.78
C ASP A 603 -5.48 -9.55 4.96
N THR A 604 -6.04 -8.33 4.97
CA THR A 604 -5.84 -7.36 6.06
C THR A 604 -7.13 -6.94 6.77
N PRO A 605 -7.84 -7.87 7.45
CA PRO A 605 -9.11 -7.57 8.09
C PRO A 605 -8.93 -6.86 9.44
N ALA A 606 -9.71 -5.80 9.65
CA ALA A 606 -9.91 -5.21 10.97
C ALA A 606 -10.90 -6.08 11.77
N THR A 607 -10.39 -6.79 12.78
CA THR A 607 -11.20 -7.77 13.53
C THR A 607 -12.02 -7.11 14.62
N VAL A 608 -13.32 -7.44 14.69
CA VAL A 608 -14.22 -7.02 15.79
C VAL A 608 -14.33 -8.12 16.82
N PHE A 609 -14.68 -9.33 16.39
CA PHE A 609 -14.50 -10.55 17.19
C PHE A 609 -14.31 -11.76 16.27
N ASN A 610 -13.33 -12.60 16.59
CA ASN A 610 -13.07 -13.84 15.90
C ASN A 610 -12.74 -14.95 16.90
N ARG A 611 -11.47 -15.18 17.25
CA ARG A 611 -11.06 -16.17 18.27
C ARG A 611 -11.08 -15.59 19.68
N LEU A 612 -10.69 -14.33 19.84
CA LEU A 612 -10.61 -13.68 21.15
C LEU A 612 -12.02 -13.30 21.65
N PRO A 613 -12.41 -13.67 22.89
CA PRO A 613 -13.66 -13.22 23.50
C PRO A 613 -13.72 -11.67 23.56
N PRO A 614 -14.86 -11.05 23.20
CA PRO A 614 -14.95 -9.59 23.09
C PRO A 614 -14.84 -8.86 24.44
N ASP A 615 -15.16 -9.51 25.57
CA ASP A 615 -14.98 -8.95 26.92
C ASP A 615 -13.51 -8.74 27.32
N ARG A 616 -12.57 -9.34 26.59
CA ARG A 616 -11.13 -9.06 26.76
C ARG A 616 -10.68 -7.78 26.07
N ALA A 617 -11.46 -7.28 25.12
CA ALA A 617 -11.15 -6.08 24.32
C ALA A 617 -12.11 -4.91 24.59
N GLY A 618 -13.08 -5.07 25.50
CA GLY A 618 -14.06 -4.04 25.81
C GLY A 618 -15.15 -4.51 26.76
N LYS A 619 -16.23 -3.74 26.85
CA LYS A 619 -17.36 -4.03 27.74
C LYS A 619 -18.47 -4.74 26.98
N LEU A 620 -19.04 -5.79 27.59
CA LEU A 620 -20.25 -6.45 27.11
C LEU A 620 -21.45 -6.08 27.97
N GLU A 621 -22.58 -5.83 27.31
CA GLU A 621 -23.89 -5.67 27.94
C GLU A 621 -24.88 -6.58 27.22
N VAL A 622 -25.64 -7.37 27.98
CA VAL A 622 -26.60 -8.34 27.46
C VAL A 622 -27.97 -8.00 28.00
N ALA A 623 -28.97 -7.94 27.11
CA ALA A 623 -30.35 -7.68 27.47
C ALA A 623 -31.26 -8.76 26.88
N ASN A 624 -32.20 -9.25 27.68
CA ASN A 624 -33.24 -10.19 27.28
C ASN A 624 -32.71 -11.48 26.61
N ALA A 625 -31.55 -11.94 27.05
CA ALA A 625 -30.90 -13.11 26.49
C ALA A 625 -29.92 -13.77 27.47
N ASP A 626 -29.69 -15.06 27.30
CA ASP A 626 -28.54 -15.76 27.88
C ASP A 626 -27.39 -15.75 26.87
N TYR A 627 -26.23 -15.24 27.30
CA TYR A 627 -25.02 -15.12 26.48
C TYR A 627 -23.93 -16.10 26.91
N SER A 628 -23.24 -16.66 25.92
CA SER A 628 -21.99 -17.38 26.14
C SER A 628 -21.06 -17.22 24.94
N TRP A 629 -19.74 -17.17 25.20
CA TRP A 629 -18.74 -17.28 24.15
C TRP A 629 -18.39 -18.76 23.92
N GLN A 630 -18.37 -19.18 22.65
CA GLN A 630 -18.06 -20.56 22.26
C GLN A 630 -16.78 -20.59 21.45
N THR A 631 -15.89 -21.54 21.74
CA THR A 631 -14.65 -21.78 20.98
C THR A 631 -14.67 -23.19 20.44
N LEU A 632 -14.42 -23.36 19.13
CA LEU A 632 -14.39 -24.66 18.49
C LEU A 632 -12.97 -25.23 18.50
N SER A 633 -12.82 -26.45 19.01
CA SER A 633 -11.55 -27.20 18.96
C SER A 633 -11.29 -27.80 17.58
N ASP A 634 -12.35 -28.23 16.89
CA ASP A 634 -12.28 -28.81 15.54
C ASP A 634 -12.65 -27.76 14.49
N ARG A 635 -11.67 -27.41 13.66
CA ARG A 635 -11.81 -26.42 12.58
C ARG A 635 -12.43 -27.08 11.35
N THR A 636 -13.75 -27.31 11.36
CA THR A 636 -14.45 -27.58 10.09
C THR A 636 -14.52 -26.30 9.27
N ALA A 637 -14.47 -26.41 7.94
CA ALA A 637 -14.36 -25.25 7.05
C ALA A 637 -15.58 -24.31 7.05
N GLU A 638 -16.72 -24.74 7.62
CA GLU A 638 -17.99 -24.02 7.54
C GLU A 638 -18.29 -23.14 8.77
N ALA A 639 -17.75 -23.46 9.95
CA ALA A 639 -18.02 -22.71 11.17
C ALA A 639 -16.89 -21.73 11.52
N PRO A 640 -17.18 -20.54 12.07
CA PRO A 640 -16.14 -19.64 12.57
C PRO A 640 -15.41 -20.28 13.77
N PRO A 641 -14.12 -19.99 13.99
CA PRO A 641 -13.30 -20.65 15.01
C PRO A 641 -13.79 -20.37 16.45
N ALA A 642 -14.46 -19.26 16.67
CA ALA A 642 -15.23 -18.96 17.87
C ALA A 642 -16.38 -18.00 17.53
N TYR A 643 -17.39 -17.94 18.41
CA TYR A 643 -18.60 -17.17 18.17
C TYR A 643 -19.33 -16.80 19.47
N ALA A 644 -20.09 -15.71 19.41
CA ALA A 644 -21.08 -15.36 20.40
C ALA A 644 -22.33 -16.21 20.22
N ARG A 645 -22.82 -16.85 21.28
CA ARG A 645 -24.09 -17.55 21.33
C ARG A 645 -25.06 -16.78 22.21
N LEU A 646 -26.18 -16.34 21.64
CA LEU A 646 -27.21 -15.54 22.27
C LEU A 646 -28.54 -16.28 22.23
N VAL A 647 -29.07 -16.69 23.39
CA VAL A 647 -30.37 -17.37 23.50
C VAL A 647 -31.43 -16.37 23.96
N ALA A 648 -32.44 -16.14 23.13
CA ALA A 648 -33.47 -15.17 23.44
C ALA A 648 -34.35 -15.61 24.62
N THR A 649 -34.60 -14.68 25.55
CA THR A 649 -35.61 -14.85 26.61
C THR A 649 -36.86 -13.99 26.36
N SER A 650 -36.81 -13.10 25.38
CA SER A 650 -37.91 -12.22 24.97
C SER A 650 -38.03 -12.13 23.43
N ARG A 651 -38.88 -11.22 22.93
CA ARG A 651 -38.99 -10.93 21.48
C ARG A 651 -37.78 -10.22 20.88
N GLU A 652 -37.00 -9.56 21.72
CA GLU A 652 -35.73 -8.95 21.32
C GLU A 652 -34.67 -9.44 22.29
N ALA A 653 -33.55 -9.91 21.76
CA ALA A 653 -32.35 -10.29 22.48
C ALA A 653 -31.19 -9.46 21.95
N THR A 654 -30.44 -8.80 22.83
CA THR A 654 -29.38 -7.87 22.44
C THR A 654 -28.08 -8.18 23.15
N LEU A 655 -26.99 -8.22 22.38
CA LEU A 655 -25.61 -8.20 22.84
C LEU A 655 -24.97 -6.89 22.35
N LYS A 656 -24.58 -6.03 23.27
CA LYS A 656 -23.85 -4.79 22.98
C LYS A 656 -22.40 -4.95 23.39
N PHE A 657 -21.50 -4.77 22.42
CA PHE A 657 -20.06 -4.72 22.62
C PHE A 657 -19.57 -3.28 22.48
N SER A 658 -19.01 -2.72 23.53
CA SER A 658 -18.36 -1.40 23.52
C SER A 658 -16.85 -1.61 23.59
N PRO A 659 -16.13 -1.64 22.46
CA PRO A 659 -14.69 -1.84 22.45
C PRO A 659 -13.99 -0.71 23.20
N SER A 660 -12.89 -1.03 23.87
CA SER A 660 -12.09 -0.01 24.58
C SER A 660 -11.32 0.90 23.61
N ASP A 661 -10.93 0.34 22.46
CA ASP A 661 -10.26 1.02 21.34
C ASP A 661 -10.38 0.14 20.08
N LEU A 662 -11.21 0.55 19.11
CA LEU A 662 -11.36 -0.11 17.82
C LEU A 662 -11.58 0.95 16.75
N GLN A 663 -10.75 0.91 15.70
CA GLN A 663 -10.81 1.87 14.61
C GLN A 663 -10.76 1.13 13.26
N PHE A 664 -11.57 1.60 12.32
CA PHE A 664 -11.62 1.07 10.96
C PHE A 664 -11.01 2.09 9.98
N PHE A 665 -10.06 1.65 9.17
CA PHE A 665 -9.41 2.46 8.15
C PHE A 665 -9.55 1.80 6.78
N ASN A 666 -9.96 2.57 5.77
CA ASN A 666 -10.16 2.09 4.39
C ASN A 666 -11.05 0.83 4.26
N VAL A 667 -11.85 0.53 5.28
CA VAL A 667 -12.80 -0.57 5.24
C VAL A 667 -13.83 -0.26 4.16
N THR A 668 -13.99 -1.14 3.19
CA THR A 668 -15.00 -1.00 2.12
C THR A 668 -16.11 -2.02 2.24
N HIS A 669 -15.87 -3.09 2.99
CA HIS A 669 -16.86 -4.14 3.22
C HIS A 669 -16.90 -4.58 4.68
N LEU A 670 -18.05 -5.05 5.13
CA LEU A 670 -18.21 -5.75 6.40
C LEU A 670 -18.44 -7.24 6.13
N SER A 671 -17.91 -8.11 6.98
CA SER A 671 -18.08 -9.56 6.82
C SER A 671 -18.27 -10.25 8.17
N TRP A 672 -19.17 -11.23 8.21
CA TRP A 672 -19.36 -12.12 9.37
C TRP A 672 -20.05 -13.43 8.97
N SER A 673 -19.93 -14.43 9.85
CA SER A 673 -20.63 -15.70 9.75
C SER A 673 -21.68 -15.81 10.86
N TYR A 674 -22.89 -16.24 10.54
CA TYR A 674 -23.95 -16.41 11.52
C TYR A 674 -24.93 -17.53 11.16
N ARG A 675 -25.69 -17.98 12.16
CA ARG A 675 -26.85 -18.84 11.98
C ARG A 675 -27.88 -18.60 13.07
N ILE A 676 -29.12 -18.94 12.76
CA ILE A 676 -30.25 -18.85 13.69
C ILE A 676 -30.90 -20.23 13.79
N ARG A 677 -31.06 -20.74 15.01
CA ARG A 677 -31.56 -22.11 15.26
C ARG A 677 -32.28 -22.21 16.60
N ARG A 678 -32.83 -23.39 16.90
CA ARG A 678 -33.30 -23.78 18.23
C ARG A 678 -32.75 -25.15 18.61
N ASP A 679 -32.51 -25.36 19.90
CA ASP A 679 -32.06 -26.67 20.41
C ASP A 679 -33.22 -27.68 20.54
N ASP A 680 -34.47 -27.19 20.59
CA ASP A 680 -35.68 -28.02 20.70
C ASP A 680 -36.19 -28.59 19.37
N GLY A 681 -35.48 -28.34 18.27
CA GLY A 681 -35.82 -28.80 16.92
C GLY A 681 -36.97 -28.06 16.24
N THR A 682 -37.57 -27.05 16.88
CA THR A 682 -38.58 -26.20 16.23
C THR A 682 -37.92 -25.10 15.38
N ALA A 683 -38.64 -24.58 14.39
CA ALA A 683 -38.11 -23.54 13.51
C ALA A 683 -37.98 -22.19 14.26
N PRO A 684 -36.80 -21.54 14.24
CA PRO A 684 -36.63 -20.23 14.84
C PRO A 684 -37.39 -19.14 14.07
N ARG A 685 -37.77 -18.06 14.76
CA ARG A 685 -38.48 -16.91 14.17
C ARG A 685 -37.64 -15.66 14.09
N GLY A 686 -36.64 -15.53 14.96
CA GLY A 686 -35.84 -14.33 15.08
C GLY A 686 -35.12 -13.93 13.79
N ARG A 687 -34.78 -12.65 13.70
CA ARG A 687 -34.05 -12.01 12.61
C ARG A 687 -32.82 -11.29 13.13
N LEU A 688 -31.71 -11.36 12.41
CA LEU A 688 -30.48 -10.65 12.77
C LEU A 688 -30.61 -9.14 12.48
N ALA A 689 -30.15 -8.31 13.41
CA ALA A 689 -29.78 -6.92 13.14
C ALA A 689 -28.45 -6.58 13.82
N VAL A 690 -27.57 -5.89 13.11
CA VAL A 690 -26.27 -5.43 13.59
C VAL A 690 -26.23 -3.91 13.44
N ILE A 691 -25.93 -3.20 14.53
CA ILE A 691 -25.91 -1.74 14.56
C ILE A 691 -24.54 -1.28 15.07
N TRP A 692 -23.88 -0.43 14.30
CA TRP A 692 -22.62 0.21 14.64
C TRP A 692 -22.90 1.64 15.08
N HIS A 693 -22.36 2.02 16.22
CA HIS A 693 -22.34 3.38 16.71
C HIS A 693 -20.93 3.93 16.54
N MET A 694 -20.78 4.95 15.71
CA MET A 694 -19.50 5.55 15.36
C MET A 694 -19.11 6.62 16.38
N GLY A 695 -17.82 6.90 16.51
CA GLY A 695 -17.29 7.95 17.40
C GLY A 695 -17.81 9.35 17.05
N GLU A 696 -17.98 9.63 15.76
CA GLU A 696 -18.56 10.88 15.23
C GLU A 696 -20.09 10.98 15.42
N GLY A 697 -20.72 9.95 15.99
CA GLY A 697 -22.14 9.95 16.34
C GLY A 697 -23.08 9.36 15.28
N ALA A 698 -22.57 9.02 14.10
CA ALA A 698 -23.34 8.32 13.07
C ALA A 698 -23.74 6.89 13.52
N THR A 699 -24.89 6.42 13.05
CA THR A 699 -25.35 5.04 13.26
C THR A 699 -25.47 4.29 11.94
N VAL A 700 -24.81 3.12 11.86
CA VAL A 700 -24.81 2.27 10.67
C VAL A 700 -25.46 0.93 10.96
N ALA A 701 -26.44 0.49 10.17
CA ALA A 701 -27.19 -0.73 10.47
C ALA A 701 -27.26 -1.73 9.31
N VAL A 702 -27.11 -3.02 9.62
CA VAL A 702 -27.38 -4.13 8.69
C VAL A 702 -28.42 -5.04 9.33
N ALA A 703 -29.55 -5.26 8.65
CA ALA A 703 -30.67 -6.01 9.22
C ALA A 703 -31.31 -6.98 8.23
N GLU A 704 -31.73 -8.15 8.72
CA GLU A 704 -32.50 -9.11 7.93
C GLU A 704 -33.92 -8.60 7.65
N GLY A 705 -34.29 -8.62 6.38
CA GLY A 705 -35.61 -8.23 5.92
C GLY A 705 -35.59 -7.70 4.49
N ALA A 706 -36.69 -7.07 4.11
CA ALA A 706 -36.80 -6.37 2.85
C ALA A 706 -37.41 -5.00 3.12
N GLY A 707 -36.79 -3.96 2.54
CA GLY A 707 -37.25 -2.59 2.69
C GLY A 707 -36.49 -1.66 1.74
N SER A 708 -37.18 -0.65 1.23
CA SER A 708 -36.59 0.45 0.46
C SER A 708 -36.18 1.64 1.35
N SER A 709 -36.60 1.65 2.62
CA SER A 709 -36.19 2.64 3.62
C SER A 709 -35.04 2.12 4.46
N LEU A 710 -34.31 3.01 5.13
CA LEU A 710 -33.28 2.64 6.11
C LEU A 710 -33.80 1.71 7.20
N PRO A 711 -32.93 0.83 7.76
CA PRO A 711 -33.19 0.21 9.05
C PRO A 711 -33.48 1.29 10.11
N GLN A 712 -34.41 1.00 11.01
CA GLN A 712 -34.95 1.98 11.95
C GLN A 712 -33.84 2.64 12.79
N GLY A 713 -33.78 3.97 12.77
CA GLY A 713 -32.86 4.77 13.58
C GLY A 713 -31.41 4.85 13.07
N ALA A 714 -31.13 4.29 11.89
CA ALA A 714 -29.81 4.38 11.26
C ALA A 714 -29.68 5.64 10.38
N ASP A 715 -28.46 6.17 10.27
CA ASP A 715 -28.09 7.22 9.32
C ASP A 715 -27.74 6.62 7.94
N THR A 716 -27.16 5.42 7.92
CA THR A 716 -26.96 4.61 6.72
C THR A 716 -27.10 3.12 7.06
N GLY A 717 -27.39 2.28 6.07
CA GLY A 717 -27.50 0.85 6.32
C GLY A 717 -28.06 0.03 5.18
N ARG A 718 -28.20 -1.27 5.41
CA ARG A 718 -28.64 -2.21 4.38
C ARG A 718 -29.61 -3.26 4.93
N TRP A 719 -30.65 -3.53 4.15
CA TRP A 719 -31.47 -4.73 4.33
C TRP A 719 -30.83 -5.92 3.61
N VAL A 720 -30.84 -7.08 4.27
CA VAL A 720 -30.28 -8.31 3.73
C VAL A 720 -31.36 -9.39 3.68
N PRO A 721 -31.39 -10.24 2.64
CA PRO A 721 -32.32 -11.36 2.60
C PRO A 721 -32.20 -12.21 3.87
N SER A 722 -33.34 -12.70 4.36
CA SER A 722 -33.34 -13.61 5.51
C SER A 722 -32.65 -14.92 5.14
N VAL A 723 -31.70 -15.37 5.95
CA VAL A 723 -31.03 -16.65 5.70
C VAL A 723 -31.97 -17.83 5.97
N ALA A 724 -31.68 -18.96 5.34
CA ALA A 724 -32.39 -20.20 5.62
C ALA A 724 -32.32 -20.53 7.13
N ARG A 725 -33.41 -21.02 7.69
CA ARG A 725 -33.50 -21.42 9.11
C ARG A 725 -33.22 -22.91 9.30
N ASP A 726 -32.19 -23.41 8.61
CA ASP A 726 -31.80 -24.82 8.55
C ASP A 726 -30.70 -25.21 9.57
N GLY A 727 -30.23 -24.23 10.34
CA GLY A 727 -29.17 -24.40 11.34
C GLY A 727 -27.76 -24.48 10.76
N GLN A 728 -27.58 -24.25 9.46
CA GLN A 728 -26.28 -24.16 8.82
C GLN A 728 -25.65 -22.78 9.02
N TRP A 729 -24.32 -22.72 8.90
CA TRP A 729 -23.60 -21.45 8.94
C TRP A 729 -23.72 -20.72 7.62
N HIS A 730 -24.05 -19.43 7.68
CA HIS A 730 -24.07 -18.55 6.53
C HIS A 730 -22.99 -17.49 6.70
N THR A 731 -22.16 -17.28 5.68
CA THR A 731 -21.27 -16.12 5.64
C THR A 731 -21.87 -15.05 4.75
N ALA A 732 -21.77 -13.80 5.20
CA ALA A 732 -22.25 -12.66 4.46
C ALA A 732 -21.16 -11.58 4.43
N THR A 733 -20.99 -10.99 3.25
CA THR A 733 -20.09 -9.87 3.01
C THR A 733 -20.88 -8.74 2.35
N PHE A 734 -20.79 -7.54 2.92
CA PHE A 734 -21.60 -6.39 2.53
C PHE A 734 -20.69 -5.26 2.09
N ALA A 735 -20.86 -4.82 0.85
CA ALA A 735 -20.22 -3.61 0.37
C ALA A 735 -20.90 -2.36 0.95
N GLN A 736 -20.11 -1.42 1.45
CA GLN A 736 -20.63 -0.15 1.97
C GLN A 736 -21.23 0.75 0.88
N HIS A 737 -20.79 0.60 -0.38
CA HIS A 737 -21.35 1.33 -1.53
C HIS A 737 -22.75 0.86 -1.97
N ASP A 738 -23.31 -0.15 -1.29
CA ASP A 738 -24.68 -0.63 -1.48
C ASP A 738 -25.62 -0.18 -0.34
N PHE A 739 -25.14 0.64 0.60
CA PHE A 739 -25.96 1.07 1.73
C PHE A 739 -26.94 2.15 1.28
N LEU A 740 -28.11 2.15 1.90
CA LEU A 740 -29.10 3.22 1.85
C LEU A 740 -28.65 4.35 2.78
N TRP A 741 -29.05 5.60 2.51
CA TRP A 741 -28.61 6.78 3.26
C TRP A 741 -29.78 7.66 3.68
N ALA A 742 -29.61 8.35 4.80
CA ALA A 742 -30.63 9.24 5.33
C ALA A 742 -30.65 10.54 4.51
N PRO A 743 -31.84 11.14 4.29
CA PRO A 743 -31.91 12.48 3.71
C PRO A 743 -31.08 13.49 4.50
N GLY A 744 -30.40 14.39 3.80
CA GLY A 744 -29.53 15.39 4.43
C GLY A 744 -28.19 14.81 4.91
N TYR A 745 -27.71 13.72 4.29
CA TYR A 745 -26.38 13.16 4.60
C TYR A 745 -25.26 14.19 4.39
N GLU A 746 -25.48 15.20 3.54
CA GLU A 746 -24.51 16.26 3.25
C GLU A 746 -24.22 17.16 4.46
N LYS A 747 -25.06 17.10 5.52
CA LYS A 747 -24.82 17.84 6.77
C LYS A 747 -23.63 17.30 7.55
N TRP A 748 -23.22 16.06 7.30
CA TRP A 748 -22.12 15.44 8.01
C TRP A 748 -20.79 15.88 7.40
N ARG A 749 -19.83 16.21 8.27
CA ARG A 749 -18.47 16.50 7.83
C ARG A 749 -17.80 15.25 7.23
N ALA A 750 -17.97 14.11 7.91
CA ALA A 750 -17.53 12.80 7.45
C ALA A 750 -18.74 11.97 7.05
N GLN A 751 -18.64 11.22 5.96
CA GLN A 751 -19.73 10.32 5.54
C GLN A 751 -20.08 9.34 6.67
N PRO A 752 -21.36 9.08 6.99
CA PRO A 752 -21.78 8.15 8.05
C PRO A 752 -21.43 6.66 7.80
N LEU A 753 -20.25 6.33 7.30
CA LEU A 753 -19.78 4.98 7.00
C LEU A 753 -19.24 4.28 8.25
N VAL A 754 -18.98 2.98 8.17
CA VAL A 754 -18.26 2.24 9.22
C VAL A 754 -16.75 2.46 9.05
N LEU A 755 -16.32 3.70 9.28
CA LEU A 755 -14.92 4.16 9.24
C LEU A 755 -14.63 5.04 10.46
N GLY A 756 -13.38 5.02 10.92
CA GLY A 756 -12.96 5.71 12.14
C GLY A 756 -13.26 4.92 13.42
N GLU A 757 -13.40 5.64 14.54
CA GLU A 757 -13.62 5.05 15.87
C GLU A 757 -14.98 4.36 15.97
N ILE A 758 -14.98 3.12 16.47
CA ILE A 758 -16.18 2.35 16.77
C ILE A 758 -16.48 2.49 18.26
N ARG A 759 -17.58 3.17 18.61
CA ARG A 759 -17.99 3.35 20.00
C ARG A 759 -18.67 2.10 20.57
N SER A 760 -19.54 1.47 19.78
CA SER A 760 -20.15 0.19 20.15
C SER A 760 -20.77 -0.52 18.95
N VAL A 761 -20.89 -1.84 19.06
CA VAL A 761 -21.59 -2.72 18.12
C VAL A 761 -22.72 -3.42 18.86
N GLU A 762 -23.97 -3.23 18.42
CA GLU A 762 -25.13 -3.93 18.95
C GLU A 762 -25.55 -5.05 17.99
N ILE A 763 -25.57 -6.28 18.49
CA ILE A 763 -26.03 -7.47 17.79
C ILE A 763 -27.37 -7.85 18.40
N LYS A 764 -28.40 -7.88 17.55
CA LYS A 764 -29.78 -8.11 17.96
C LYS A 764 -30.35 -9.32 17.24
N LEU A 765 -31.12 -10.11 17.99
CA LEU A 765 -32.06 -11.08 17.47
C LEU A 765 -33.47 -10.52 17.73
N VAL A 766 -34.07 -9.94 16.70
CA VAL A 766 -35.39 -9.29 16.76
C VAL A 766 -36.50 -10.25 16.32
N ASP A 767 -37.74 -10.03 16.74
CA ASP A 767 -38.89 -10.91 16.51
C ASP A 767 -38.66 -12.39 16.95
N ALA A 768 -37.81 -12.56 17.96
CA ALA A 768 -37.46 -13.87 18.49
C ALA A 768 -38.63 -14.50 19.27
N ALA A 769 -38.66 -15.84 19.31
CA ALA A 769 -39.37 -16.56 20.37
C ALA A 769 -38.38 -16.91 21.49
N PRO A 770 -38.82 -17.00 22.77
CA PRO A 770 -37.96 -17.55 23.82
C PRO A 770 -37.37 -18.91 23.42
N GLY A 771 -36.06 -19.06 23.55
CA GLY A 771 -35.30 -20.23 23.09
C GLY A 771 -34.78 -20.16 21.65
N ASP A 772 -35.07 -19.10 20.88
CA ASP A 772 -34.37 -18.84 19.63
C ASP A 772 -32.90 -18.51 19.92
N ILE A 773 -31.99 -19.05 19.12
CA ILE A 773 -30.55 -18.92 19.31
C ILE A 773 -29.95 -18.23 18.10
N LEU A 774 -29.25 -17.11 18.33
CA LEU A 774 -28.34 -16.50 17.37
C LEU A 774 -26.91 -16.90 17.71
N GLU A 775 -26.20 -17.45 16.73
CA GLU A 775 -24.76 -17.70 16.80
C GLU A 775 -24.07 -16.85 15.73
N ILE A 776 -23.09 -16.04 16.11
CA ILE A 776 -22.40 -15.10 15.22
C ILE A 776 -20.91 -15.01 15.56
N GLY A 777 -20.05 -15.07 14.54
CA GLY A 777 -18.59 -15.05 14.66
C GLY A 777 -17.91 -14.54 13.39
N ALA A 778 -16.58 -14.55 13.39
CA ALA A 778 -15.74 -14.05 12.30
C ALA A 778 -16.12 -12.64 11.82
N MET A 779 -16.50 -11.75 12.75
CA MET A 779 -16.94 -10.40 12.43
C MET A 779 -15.75 -9.47 12.20
N GLN A 780 -15.69 -8.85 11.03
CA GLN A 780 -14.55 -8.07 10.58
C GLN A 780 -14.93 -6.99 9.56
N GLY A 781 -14.17 -5.89 9.54
CA GLY A 781 -14.11 -4.95 8.44
C GLY A 781 -13.03 -5.39 7.45
N LEU A 782 -13.38 -5.49 6.17
CA LEU A 782 -12.46 -5.86 5.09
C LEU A 782 -11.92 -4.61 4.42
N ARG A 783 -10.59 -4.55 4.32
CA ARG A 783 -9.85 -3.48 3.69
C ARG A 783 -9.01 -4.06 2.55
N PRO A 784 -9.46 -3.88 1.30
CA PRO A 784 -8.67 -4.26 0.14
C PRO A 784 -7.31 -3.58 0.12
N SER A 785 -6.26 -4.36 -0.15
CA SER A 785 -4.90 -3.88 -0.30
C SER A 785 -4.27 -4.48 -1.55
N GLY A 786 -3.46 -3.69 -2.25
CA GLY A 786 -2.62 -4.21 -3.33
C GLY A 786 -1.30 -4.79 -2.83
N ASN A 787 -0.95 -4.58 -1.56
CA ASN A 787 0.38 -4.83 -1.01
C ASN A 787 0.75 -6.32 -0.94
N ALA A 788 2.03 -6.62 -1.09
CA ALA A 788 2.58 -7.96 -0.92
C ALA A 788 2.48 -8.45 0.54
N VAL A 789 2.65 -9.76 0.74
CA VAL A 789 2.66 -10.40 2.06
C VAL A 789 4.06 -10.90 2.40
N ASP A 790 4.38 -10.99 3.70
CA ASP A 790 5.59 -11.68 4.16
C ASP A 790 5.62 -13.12 3.63
N SER A 791 6.80 -13.62 3.26
CA SER A 791 6.94 -14.95 2.66
C SER A 791 6.53 -16.09 3.59
N GLU A 792 6.65 -15.87 4.91
CA GLU A 792 6.20 -16.76 5.98
C GLU A 792 4.85 -16.31 6.56
N HIS A 793 4.21 -15.31 5.94
CA HIS A 793 2.88 -14.83 6.29
C HIS A 793 2.77 -14.25 7.71
N ARG A 794 3.89 -13.70 8.20
CA ARG A 794 4.00 -13.10 9.53
C ARG A 794 3.63 -11.63 9.51
N LEU A 795 3.16 -11.15 10.65
CA LEU A 795 2.64 -9.81 10.88
C LEU A 795 3.55 -8.99 11.80
N LEU A 796 3.32 -7.68 11.74
CA LEU A 796 3.89 -6.67 12.60
C LEU A 796 2.93 -6.35 13.75
N LEU A 797 3.49 -6.19 14.94
CA LEU A 797 2.86 -5.49 16.05
C LEU A 797 3.80 -4.37 16.51
N ALA A 798 3.29 -3.14 16.56
CA ALA A 798 4.04 -1.95 16.94
C ALA A 798 3.13 -0.90 17.58
N GLY A 799 3.75 0.03 18.29
CA GLY A 799 3.07 1.15 18.93
C GLY A 799 4.06 2.09 19.62
N ARG A 800 3.54 3.03 20.40
CA ARG A 800 4.31 4.00 21.18
C ARG A 800 3.95 3.94 22.66
N VAL A 801 4.92 4.15 23.54
CA VAL A 801 4.68 4.38 24.96
C VAL A 801 4.76 5.87 25.27
N LEU A 802 3.70 6.39 25.90
CA LEU A 802 3.54 7.79 26.27
C LEU A 802 3.39 7.92 27.79
N ALA A 803 4.02 8.94 28.37
CA ALA A 803 3.69 9.36 29.73
C ALA A 803 2.29 9.98 29.77
N SER A 804 1.74 10.14 30.99
CA SER A 804 0.45 10.83 31.20
C SER A 804 0.42 12.28 30.69
N SER A 805 1.60 12.88 30.45
CA SER A 805 1.78 14.20 29.83
C SER A 805 1.71 14.18 28.30
N GLY A 806 1.57 13.01 27.68
CA GLY A 806 1.64 12.80 26.23
C GLY A 806 3.07 12.75 25.67
N GLN A 807 4.09 12.83 26.52
CA GLN A 807 5.50 12.77 26.07
C GLN A 807 5.95 11.33 25.81
N PRO A 808 6.72 11.06 24.74
CA PRO A 808 7.25 9.73 24.46
C PRO A 808 8.18 9.25 25.59
N GLN A 809 8.21 7.94 25.82
CA GLN A 809 9.03 7.33 26.86
C GLN A 809 10.06 6.38 26.24
N GLN A 810 11.34 6.68 26.42
CA GLN A 810 12.46 5.88 25.93
C GLN A 810 12.87 4.79 26.92
N GLY A 811 13.33 3.64 26.41
CA GLY A 811 13.92 2.57 27.21
C GLY A 811 12.93 1.79 28.06
N VAL A 812 11.63 1.94 27.81
CA VAL A 812 10.58 1.16 28.47
C VAL A 812 10.64 -0.27 27.95
N GLU A 813 10.82 -1.24 28.84
CA GLU A 813 10.79 -2.66 28.48
C GLU A 813 9.38 -3.07 28.08
N MET A 814 9.27 -3.57 26.86
CA MET A 814 8.05 -4.07 26.24
C MET A 814 8.10 -5.58 26.19
N THR A 815 7.00 -6.24 26.56
CA THR A 815 6.86 -7.69 26.49
C THR A 815 5.65 -8.08 25.65
N ALA A 816 5.85 -8.99 24.69
CA ALA A 816 4.79 -9.68 23.96
C ALA A 816 4.77 -11.15 24.37
N ARG A 817 3.67 -11.60 24.98
CA ARG A 817 3.44 -12.99 25.37
C ARG A 817 2.44 -13.62 24.41
N MET A 818 2.87 -14.69 23.75
CA MET A 818 2.07 -15.46 22.81
C MET A 818 1.22 -16.51 23.54
N GLU A 819 0.17 -17.00 22.88
CA GLU A 819 -0.73 -18.05 23.39
C GLU A 819 -0.01 -19.37 23.73
N ASP A 820 1.06 -19.70 22.99
CA ASP A 820 1.90 -20.89 23.24
C ASP A 820 2.85 -20.75 24.45
N GLY A 821 2.81 -19.59 25.13
CA GLY A 821 3.67 -19.26 26.26
C GLY A 821 5.00 -18.61 25.87
N THR A 822 5.34 -18.52 24.58
CA THR A 822 6.53 -17.83 24.09
C THR A 822 6.50 -16.36 24.50
N VAL A 823 7.64 -15.85 24.99
CA VAL A 823 7.79 -14.45 25.40
C VAL A 823 8.86 -13.79 24.55
N ARG A 824 8.54 -12.62 23.99
CA ARG A 824 9.48 -11.73 23.31
C ARG A 824 9.57 -10.41 24.07
N THR A 825 10.76 -9.84 24.13
CA THR A 825 11.01 -8.55 24.76
C THR A 825 11.70 -7.59 23.81
N THR A 826 11.36 -6.31 23.89
CA THR A 826 12.04 -5.20 23.22
C THR A 826 12.05 -3.97 24.14
N ALA A 827 12.64 -2.87 23.72
CA ALA A 827 12.59 -1.61 24.44
C ALA A 827 12.16 -0.48 23.51
N THR A 828 11.54 0.55 24.08
CA THR A 828 11.16 1.73 23.29
C THR A 828 12.36 2.57 22.88
N ASP A 829 12.32 3.11 21.66
CA ASP A 829 13.31 4.05 21.16
C ASP A 829 13.18 5.47 21.76
N ALA A 830 14.00 6.42 21.30
CA ALA A 830 13.98 7.81 21.77
C ALA A 830 12.64 8.54 21.50
N SER A 831 11.88 8.08 20.50
CA SER A 831 10.56 8.60 20.14
C SER A 831 9.43 7.76 20.77
N GLY A 832 9.76 6.82 21.65
CA GLY A 832 8.84 5.98 22.39
C GLY A 832 8.30 4.77 21.62
N TYR A 833 8.79 4.49 20.41
CA TYR A 833 8.26 3.38 19.60
C TYR A 833 8.85 2.04 19.98
N TYR A 834 8.02 1.01 19.90
CA TYR A 834 8.44 -0.39 20.02
C TYR A 834 7.90 -1.22 18.85
N VAL A 835 8.62 -2.30 18.53
CA VAL A 835 8.29 -3.18 17.40
C VAL A 835 8.50 -4.65 17.80
N PHE A 836 7.48 -5.46 17.53
CA PHE A 836 7.53 -6.91 17.50
C PHE A 836 7.20 -7.38 16.08
N GLY A 837 8.23 -7.61 15.28
CA GLY A 837 8.06 -8.21 13.95
C GLY A 837 7.88 -9.72 14.01
N ARG A 838 7.50 -10.31 12.87
CA ARG A 838 7.49 -11.76 12.63
C ARG A 838 6.59 -12.51 13.62
N ILE A 839 5.34 -12.06 13.78
CA ILE A 839 4.32 -12.73 14.60
C ILE A 839 3.39 -13.52 13.68
N GLU A 840 3.02 -14.74 14.05
CA GLU A 840 2.10 -15.57 13.26
C GLU A 840 0.73 -14.92 13.08
N ARG A 841 0.18 -15.02 11.87
CA ARG A 841 -1.19 -14.56 11.58
C ARG A 841 -2.21 -15.39 12.36
N GLY A 842 -3.13 -14.70 13.02
CA GLY A 842 -4.14 -15.28 13.91
C GLY A 842 -3.63 -15.58 15.33
N ALA A 843 -2.38 -15.21 15.67
CA ALA A 843 -1.88 -15.36 17.03
C ALA A 843 -2.63 -14.44 18.01
N ILE A 844 -2.88 -14.95 19.22
CA ILE A 844 -3.35 -14.15 20.35
C ILE A 844 -2.13 -13.70 21.15
N VAL A 845 -1.96 -12.39 21.32
CA VAL A 845 -0.78 -11.78 21.93
C VAL A 845 -1.19 -10.82 23.04
N ALA A 846 -0.59 -10.99 24.22
CA ALA A 846 -0.68 -10.04 25.32
C ALA A 846 0.55 -9.12 25.31
N VAL A 847 0.34 -7.81 25.15
CA VAL A 847 1.41 -6.80 25.09
C VAL A 847 1.40 -5.97 26.35
N THR A 848 2.57 -5.76 26.94
CA THR A 848 2.70 -4.99 28.17
C THR A 848 3.96 -4.13 28.20
N ALA A 849 3.86 -2.98 28.86
CA ALA A 849 4.96 -2.08 29.20
C ALA A 849 5.30 -2.22 30.68
N ARG A 850 6.57 -2.47 31.00
CA ARG A 850 7.06 -2.47 32.39
C ARG A 850 7.52 -1.08 32.78
N THR A 851 6.93 -0.55 33.84
CA THR A 851 7.30 0.75 34.41
C THR A 851 7.63 0.63 35.89
N ALA A 852 8.13 1.72 36.48
CA ALA A 852 8.34 1.80 37.93
C ALA A 852 7.02 1.68 38.72
N ALA A 853 5.88 2.03 38.12
CA ALA A 853 4.56 1.98 38.76
C ALA A 853 3.86 0.62 38.63
N GLY A 854 4.35 -0.28 37.78
CA GLY A 854 3.72 -1.57 37.50
C GLY A 854 3.73 -1.93 36.01
N ILE A 855 2.89 -2.91 35.66
CA ILE A 855 2.71 -3.41 34.30
C ILE A 855 1.48 -2.76 33.67
N CYS A 856 1.68 -2.09 32.54
CA CYS A 856 0.63 -1.44 31.76
C CYS A 856 0.31 -2.25 30.49
N ALA A 857 -0.96 -2.50 30.22
CA ALA A 857 -1.43 -3.02 28.93
C ALA A 857 -2.08 -1.92 28.07
N PRO A 858 -2.11 -2.07 26.73
CA PRO A 858 -2.83 -1.19 25.81
C PRO A 858 -4.30 -1.02 26.17
N ARG A 859 -4.90 0.10 25.75
CA ARG A 859 -6.33 0.35 25.94
C ARG A 859 -7.20 -0.67 25.21
N ARG A 860 -6.75 -1.14 24.05
CA ARG A 860 -7.47 -2.11 23.20
C ARG A 860 -7.77 -3.45 23.88
N GLY A 861 -7.09 -3.79 24.97
CA GLY A 861 -7.33 -5.00 25.74
C GLY A 861 -6.06 -5.58 26.36
N ASP A 862 -6.24 -6.59 27.20
CA ASP A 862 -5.14 -7.35 27.80
C ASP A 862 -4.49 -8.36 26.84
N ALA A 863 -5.20 -8.68 25.75
CA ALA A 863 -4.71 -9.43 24.61
C ALA A 863 -5.36 -8.94 23.31
N ILE A 864 -4.71 -9.21 22.19
CA ILE A 864 -5.21 -8.93 20.85
C ILE A 864 -5.01 -10.14 19.94
N GLU A 865 -5.95 -10.35 19.01
CA GLU A 865 -5.80 -11.33 17.93
C GLU A 865 -5.21 -10.62 16.70
N LEU A 866 -4.02 -11.04 16.29
CA LEU A 866 -3.28 -10.37 15.22
C LEU A 866 -3.65 -10.98 13.85
N ARG A 867 -4.61 -10.38 13.14
CA ARG A 867 -5.00 -10.81 11.77
C ARG A 867 -4.54 -9.88 10.65
N GLN A 868 -4.10 -8.69 11.03
CA GLN A 868 -3.49 -7.67 10.19
C GLN A 868 -2.25 -7.13 10.91
N ASN A 869 -1.42 -6.37 10.21
CA ASN A 869 -0.38 -5.59 10.87
C ASN A 869 -1.02 -4.54 11.79
N GLU A 870 -0.55 -4.44 13.03
CA GLU A 870 -1.06 -3.50 14.02
C GLU A 870 0.06 -2.53 14.40
N ALA A 871 0.02 -1.30 13.89
CA ALA A 871 1.05 -0.28 14.11
C ALA A 871 0.62 0.84 15.07
N GLU A 872 -0.56 0.69 15.68
CA GLU A 872 -1.22 1.72 16.50
C GLU A 872 -1.54 1.24 17.92
N LEU A 873 -0.80 0.24 18.41
CA LEU A 873 -1.01 -0.31 19.74
C LEU A 873 -0.33 0.55 20.82
N ASP A 874 -0.76 1.80 20.96
CA ASP A 874 -0.17 2.75 21.90
C ASP A 874 -0.51 2.43 23.37
N ILE A 875 0.43 2.76 24.25
CA ILE A 875 0.28 2.64 25.71
C ILE A 875 0.53 4.01 26.34
N ASP A 876 -0.55 4.67 26.75
CA ASP A 876 -0.50 5.86 27.59
C ASP A 876 -0.45 5.41 29.06
N LEU A 877 0.68 5.64 29.73
CA LEU A 877 0.91 5.23 31.12
C LEU A 877 -0.06 5.88 32.12
N GLY A 878 -0.69 7.00 31.76
CA GLY A 878 -1.74 7.64 32.56
C GLY A 878 -3.13 7.04 32.36
N ARG A 879 -3.34 6.24 31.32
CA ARG A 879 -4.64 5.69 30.90
C ARG A 879 -4.61 4.19 30.57
N CYS A 880 -3.51 3.53 30.89
CA CYS A 880 -3.30 2.10 30.60
C CYS A 880 -4.15 1.23 31.52
N ASN A 881 -4.39 -0.01 31.10
CA ASN A 881 -4.92 -1.04 32.00
C ASN A 881 -3.78 -1.52 32.91
N GLN A 882 -3.83 -1.17 34.19
CA GLN A 882 -2.86 -1.63 35.19
C GLN A 882 -3.13 -3.09 35.52
N LEU A 883 -2.12 -3.93 35.34
CA LEU A 883 -2.15 -5.34 35.73
C LEU A 883 -1.42 -5.46 37.08
N ASN A 884 -2.18 -5.80 38.13
CA ASN A 884 -1.67 -6.01 39.49
C ASN A 884 -0.91 -7.34 39.61
#